data_AF-A0AA36I175-F1
#
_entry.id   AF-A0AA36I175-F1
#
_cell.length_a   1.000
_cell.length_b   1.000
_cell.length_c   1.000
_cell.angle_alpha   90.00
_cell.angle_beta   90.00
_cell.angle_gamma   90.00
#
_symmetry.space_group_name_H-M   'P 1'
#
loop_
_entity.id
_entity.type
_entity.pdbx_description
1 polymer ?
#
loop_
_entity_poly.entity_id
_entity_poly.type
_entity_poly.pdbx_seq_one_letter_code
_entity_poly.pdbx_strand_id
1 'polypeptide(L)'
;MVIMDEVDVLLHPLKSELNFPIGFRDPIDLSGHRWNLPIHIIEGLFAEQKSDDGDTVEADMASDPQHPGHQILQRLQQALRHGFQCRALQRTPHAVLLDNNFYQKTLKLPFAQWVLLWLKKNFVGKCTVAEEVLLEVLTCEQHLGYKEVLEAGLTPFSLKLLLLASSWLRAVLPHVLSKIDRVSYGLLRQQQLQEADEKTPFSRLVMAVPFVGKDVPSRSSEFAHPDVAIGLTILAYRYEGLRLRDTRSIVAQLKQDCSRQMGPRDTRPAHLLFESWVREPIRSAPGSPRHKMRRLDCQNILPLSLFQPTDPKQMGRLHQQVQSSSCVAHFWLRQHVFPVTMNFHPVKISAAGHELGSALLFGYRLGFSGTPSNLLPEDLGECFYEPGSDGQVTAVLTDPAVTTAEVCPADWSPGQLLERVASGAFHALIDTGALITNMDNEQVARELLAKLPAASFDGVVFLDQSDRKMILVRSSAGFRAVSLVTSGVVPERRFAFFDQVHTTGMDILTAPCAKAVLTVGKDMNFRDYAQGAFRMRKVGKGQTIHLCVIPEVQVRIGEDLAEKCRNQLILDVPSWLLLNSCRSESLQSLKLLSQELSNGWRKQALQHLCADCSANGKMPTAERMRRFEGPQAAALKACLGPFQDRISFAVDDKILPPRSYREVLQDQCDEHVQFCSSERDRKRQHDLLERIERESKVSEAQEMQQGFTAEVVHEQEAEQQQEQEEEQEEEQESAFTRDDEQPNPWASKILMEPPEEPTSQGCQGSQDRPFYRLRSFRARPEQPLLPVDSSLWLSDNFFRPSWVGLGERRLKTCHVVLEWHPELCQDRQKRGLQLRMRRFFVEEAAAGGTPTEAAMRALARAKDSLQNDPLSEAEMAGDPSEASNAPRYVVVVTLAEAETLRFQLRHSLARAGLALRGCQGRLLEASAGFVPSEQLSSRLALVRLFNSEMFFEDKELALLEAELREVPLHLRQTWFEELLRLRRQRARLLWLDTPVAKLFTPQEQWKDLRSRCLLESMRRALLSFRGALEDLEALLQPHSPDALRGRLLRIANFSASDVQDAVNLLPVGADGLIAAHTLDEALQASAALGAQREKRGLQAAKRAQADAEQLERAQRVWSCQNCSFMNSALSSTCAICDFGWTGQRECPSDKWACTASTGGCTFFNPKSLFYCEVCGRGRPDLASMAF
;
A
#
# COMPACT_ATOMS: atom_id res chain seq x y z
N MET A 1 22.09 9.31 -9.72
CA MET A 1 21.65 8.23 -8.83
C MET A 1 20.27 8.59 -8.30
N VAL A 2 19.38 7.62 -8.15
CA VAL A 2 18.12 7.75 -7.41
C VAL A 2 18.03 6.61 -6.39
N ILE A 3 17.52 6.90 -5.20
CA ILE A 3 17.16 5.92 -4.18
C ILE A 3 15.64 5.90 -4.14
N MET A 4 15.06 4.72 -4.25
CA MET A 4 13.62 4.49 -4.29
C MET A 4 13.26 3.53 -3.16
N ASP A 5 12.31 3.93 -2.34
CA ASP A 5 11.69 3.05 -1.34
C ASP A 5 10.34 2.56 -1.86
N GLU A 6 9.87 1.42 -1.39
CA GLU A 6 8.68 0.70 -1.89
C GLU A 6 8.63 0.62 -3.43
N VAL A 7 9.67 0.04 -4.01
CA VAL A 7 9.88 -0.03 -5.46
C VAL A 7 8.80 -0.82 -6.19
N ASP A 8 8.26 -1.87 -5.58
CA ASP A 8 7.12 -2.63 -6.11
C ASP A 8 5.88 -1.75 -6.27
N VAL A 9 5.73 -0.77 -5.39
CA VAL A 9 4.69 0.26 -5.46
C VAL A 9 5.10 1.28 -6.53
N LEU A 10 6.21 2.00 -6.37
CA LEU A 10 6.61 3.11 -7.26
C LEU A 10 6.73 2.72 -8.74
N LEU A 11 7.23 1.52 -9.03
CA LEU A 11 7.45 1.04 -10.40
C LEU A 11 6.27 0.21 -10.94
N HIS A 12 5.16 0.13 -10.22
CA HIS A 12 4.05 -0.72 -10.61
C HIS A 12 3.54 -0.34 -12.02
N PRO A 13 3.56 -1.27 -13.00
CA PRO A 13 3.31 -0.95 -14.42
C PRO A 13 1.95 -0.32 -14.71
N LEU A 14 0.94 -0.70 -13.92
CA LEU A 14 -0.45 -0.23 -14.04
C LEU A 14 -0.80 0.98 -13.13
N LYS A 15 0.04 1.38 -12.17
CA LYS A 15 -0.31 2.41 -11.15
C LYS A 15 0.37 3.74 -11.41
N SER A 16 1.60 3.72 -11.89
CA SER A 16 2.47 4.90 -11.94
C SER A 16 2.51 5.54 -13.33
N GLU A 17 1.38 5.98 -13.90
CA GLU A 17 1.36 6.71 -15.18
C GLU A 17 0.85 8.15 -15.01
N LEU A 18 1.70 9.13 -15.34
CA LEU A 18 1.34 10.54 -15.39
C LEU A 18 0.89 10.90 -16.80
N ASN A 19 -0.28 11.51 -16.92
CA ASN A 19 -0.89 11.86 -18.19
C ASN A 19 -1.07 13.38 -18.30
N PHE A 20 -0.43 13.98 -19.31
CA PHE A 20 -0.49 15.40 -19.60
C PHE A 20 -1.19 15.61 -20.94
N PRO A 21 -2.53 15.75 -20.96
CA PRO A 21 -3.27 16.01 -22.19
C PRO A 21 -2.87 17.36 -22.79
N ILE A 22 -2.68 17.41 -24.11
CA ILE A 22 -2.28 18.61 -24.85
C ILE A 22 -3.18 18.85 -26.06
N GLY A 23 -3.34 20.12 -26.44
CA GLY A 23 -4.16 20.53 -27.59
C GLY A 23 -5.61 20.86 -27.26
N PHE A 24 -6.46 20.94 -28.29
CA PHE A 24 -7.89 21.21 -28.14
C PHE A 24 -8.66 19.97 -27.64
N ARG A 25 -9.86 20.21 -27.11
CA ARG A 25 -10.78 19.15 -26.68
C ARG A 25 -11.75 18.83 -27.81
N ASP A 26 -11.85 17.56 -28.15
CA ASP A 26 -12.80 17.03 -29.12
C ASP A 26 -13.90 16.22 -28.41
N PRO A 27 -15.16 16.32 -28.88
CA PRO A 27 -16.24 15.48 -28.35
C PRO A 27 -16.05 14.02 -28.74
N ILE A 28 -16.52 13.10 -27.89
CA ILE A 28 -16.50 11.65 -28.18
C ILE A 28 -17.30 11.30 -29.45
N ASP A 29 -16.80 10.34 -30.22
CA ASP A 29 -17.52 9.80 -31.39
C ASP A 29 -18.88 9.23 -30.96
N LEU A 30 -19.89 9.39 -31.81
CA LEU A 30 -21.29 9.02 -31.54
C LEU A 30 -21.89 9.71 -30.29
N SER A 31 -21.46 10.94 -29.97
CA SER A 31 -22.01 11.77 -28.89
C SER A 31 -23.56 11.70 -28.83
N GLY A 32 -24.10 11.51 -27.63
CA GLY A 32 -25.52 11.19 -27.42
C GLY A 32 -25.79 9.69 -27.42
N HIS A 33 -25.58 9.00 -28.54
CA HIS A 33 -25.79 7.55 -28.64
C HIS A 33 -24.83 6.76 -27.75
N ARG A 34 -23.60 7.27 -27.57
CA ARG A 34 -22.54 6.63 -26.78
C ARG A 34 -22.88 6.41 -25.31
N TRP A 35 -23.72 7.25 -24.72
CA TRP A 35 -24.24 7.08 -23.35
C TRP A 35 -25.72 6.66 -23.29
N ASN A 36 -26.50 6.83 -24.36
CA ASN A 36 -27.88 6.35 -24.39
C ASN A 36 -28.00 4.83 -24.50
N LEU A 37 -27.09 4.19 -25.25
CA LEU A 37 -27.02 2.74 -25.36
C LEU A 37 -26.77 2.06 -23.99
N PRO A 38 -25.73 2.43 -23.21
CA PRO A 38 -25.51 1.79 -21.91
C PRO A 38 -26.60 2.08 -20.89
N ILE A 39 -27.26 3.25 -20.94
CA ILE A 39 -28.46 3.50 -20.11
C ILE A 39 -29.52 2.45 -20.42
N HIS A 40 -29.81 2.20 -21.71
CA HIS A 40 -30.78 1.18 -22.10
C HIS A 40 -30.36 -0.23 -21.65
N ILE A 41 -29.09 -0.60 -21.84
CA ILE A 41 -28.56 -1.90 -21.39
C ILE A 41 -28.76 -2.10 -19.89
N ILE A 42 -28.34 -1.12 -19.09
CA ILE A 42 -28.37 -1.19 -17.62
C ILE A 42 -29.81 -1.20 -17.09
N GLU A 43 -30.76 -0.53 -17.75
CA GLU A 43 -32.19 -0.63 -17.38
C GLU A 43 -32.71 -2.07 -17.40
N GLY A 44 -32.19 -2.90 -18.30
CA GLY A 44 -32.53 -4.33 -18.36
C GLY A 44 -32.19 -5.09 -17.07
N LEU A 45 -31.16 -4.66 -16.33
CA LEU A 45 -30.75 -5.26 -15.04
C LEU A 45 -31.77 -4.98 -13.92
N PHE A 46 -32.41 -3.81 -13.94
CA PHE A 46 -33.28 -3.32 -12.86
C PHE A 46 -34.77 -3.56 -13.09
N ALA A 47 -35.13 -4.32 -14.13
CA ALA A 47 -36.53 -4.55 -14.51
C ALA A 47 -37.38 -5.21 -13.41
N GLU A 48 -36.78 -5.95 -12.47
CA GLU A 48 -37.48 -6.62 -11.35
C GLU A 48 -38.00 -5.61 -10.29
N GLN A 49 -37.44 -4.40 -10.23
CA GLN A 49 -37.82 -3.39 -9.24
C GLN A 49 -38.97 -2.46 -9.68
N LYS A 50 -39.55 -2.66 -10.88
CA LYS A 50 -40.69 -1.87 -11.37
C LYS A 50 -42.00 -2.64 -11.18
N SER A 51 -42.62 -2.50 -10.01
CA SER A 51 -44.08 -2.54 -9.89
C SER A 51 -44.55 -1.08 -9.70
N ASP A 52 -45.23 -0.52 -10.69
CA ASP A 52 -45.95 0.78 -10.69
C ASP A 52 -45.25 2.09 -11.15
N ASP A 53 -44.19 2.05 -11.96
CA ASP A 53 -43.63 3.28 -12.57
C ASP A 53 -44.20 3.54 -13.98
N GLY A 54 -45.10 4.53 -14.10
CA GLY A 54 -45.55 5.10 -15.38
C GLY A 54 -44.59 6.15 -15.92
N ASP A 55 -44.61 6.34 -17.25
CA ASP A 55 -43.94 7.40 -18.02
C ASP A 55 -42.44 7.28 -18.34
N THR A 56 -42.02 6.11 -18.82
CA THR A 56 -40.90 6.02 -19.78
C THR A 56 -41.35 5.24 -21.02
N VAL A 57 -40.77 5.49 -22.20
CA VAL A 57 -41.05 4.71 -23.43
C VAL A 57 -40.79 3.20 -23.23
N GLU A 58 -39.98 2.84 -22.24
CA GLU A 58 -39.70 1.47 -21.81
C GLU A 58 -40.78 0.92 -20.83
N ALA A 59 -41.54 1.79 -20.15
CA ALA A 59 -42.69 1.41 -19.33
C ALA A 59 -43.89 0.96 -20.18
N ASP A 60 -44.09 1.56 -21.37
CA ASP A 60 -45.07 1.07 -22.34
C ASP A 60 -44.71 -0.34 -22.87
N MET A 61 -43.41 -0.60 -23.09
CA MET A 61 -42.91 -1.91 -23.52
C MET A 61 -42.94 -3.00 -22.44
N ALA A 62 -42.95 -2.61 -21.16
CA ALA A 62 -42.97 -3.50 -20.01
C ALA A 62 -44.39 -3.73 -19.46
N SER A 63 -45.36 -2.88 -19.82
CA SER A 63 -46.75 -2.98 -19.36
C SER A 63 -47.65 -3.78 -20.30
N ASP A 64 -47.32 -3.87 -21.60
CA ASP A 64 -48.00 -4.75 -22.56
C ASP A 64 -47.36 -6.15 -22.58
N PRO A 65 -48.06 -7.21 -22.10
CA PRO A 65 -47.55 -8.58 -22.11
C PRO A 65 -47.26 -9.13 -23.52
N GLN A 66 -47.86 -8.52 -24.56
CA GLN A 66 -47.66 -8.91 -25.96
C GLN A 66 -46.44 -8.24 -26.60
N HIS A 67 -45.87 -7.21 -25.97
CA HIS A 67 -44.71 -6.53 -26.51
C HIS A 67 -43.44 -7.40 -26.38
N PRO A 68 -42.64 -7.59 -27.46
CA PRO A 68 -41.43 -8.44 -27.42
C PRO A 68 -40.44 -8.07 -26.30
N GLY A 69 -40.37 -6.78 -25.95
CA GLY A 69 -39.56 -6.27 -24.85
C GLY A 69 -39.94 -6.87 -23.49
N HIS A 70 -41.23 -7.05 -23.19
CA HIS A 70 -41.67 -7.64 -21.91
C HIS A 70 -41.15 -9.08 -21.76
N GLN A 71 -41.21 -9.88 -22.82
CA GLN A 71 -40.74 -11.27 -22.81
C GLN A 71 -39.22 -11.36 -22.64
N ILE A 72 -38.46 -10.44 -23.27
CA ILE A 72 -37.00 -10.38 -23.12
C ILE A 72 -36.63 -10.01 -21.68
N LEU A 73 -37.30 -9.04 -21.08
CA LEU A 73 -37.07 -8.64 -19.68
C LEU A 73 -37.39 -9.78 -18.71
N GLN A 74 -38.46 -10.55 -18.94
CA GLN A 74 -38.75 -11.75 -18.14
C GLN A 74 -37.64 -12.80 -18.23
N ARG A 75 -37.08 -13.05 -19.43
CA ARG A 75 -35.95 -13.97 -19.61
C ARG A 75 -34.69 -13.47 -18.90
N LEU A 76 -34.39 -12.18 -18.98
CA LEU A 76 -33.30 -11.54 -18.24
C LEU A 76 -33.47 -11.75 -16.73
N GLN A 77 -34.67 -11.52 -16.19
CA GLN A 77 -34.97 -11.74 -14.78
C GLN A 77 -34.79 -13.21 -14.36
N GLN A 78 -35.24 -14.15 -15.18
CA GLN A 78 -35.03 -15.58 -14.92
C GLN A 78 -33.54 -15.94 -14.91
N ALA A 79 -32.77 -15.41 -15.85
CA ALA A 79 -31.32 -15.60 -15.92
C ALA A 79 -30.61 -15.01 -14.68
N LEU A 80 -30.99 -13.81 -14.24
CA LEU A 80 -30.45 -13.18 -13.02
C LEU A 80 -30.77 -14.02 -11.77
N ARG A 81 -32.02 -14.46 -11.60
CA ARG A 81 -32.42 -15.35 -10.49
C ARG A 81 -31.63 -16.65 -10.49
N HIS A 82 -31.44 -17.25 -11.66
CA HIS A 82 -30.62 -18.44 -11.79
C HIS A 82 -29.16 -18.17 -11.39
N GLY A 83 -28.60 -17.03 -11.82
CA GLY A 83 -27.26 -16.58 -11.44
C GLY A 83 -27.07 -16.42 -9.93
N PHE A 84 -28.06 -15.86 -9.22
CA PHE A 84 -28.03 -15.78 -7.76
C PHE A 84 -28.13 -17.16 -7.09
N GLN A 85 -28.92 -18.09 -7.65
CA GLN A 85 -29.09 -19.44 -7.11
C GLN A 85 -27.83 -20.29 -7.28
N CYS A 86 -27.16 -20.21 -8.44
CA CYS A 86 -25.92 -20.92 -8.70
C CYS A 86 -24.67 -20.18 -8.19
N ARG A 87 -24.84 -19.01 -7.55
CA ARG A 87 -23.76 -18.17 -7.00
C ARG A 87 -22.78 -17.61 -8.05
N ALA A 88 -23.19 -17.57 -9.31
CA ALA A 88 -22.49 -16.84 -10.37
C ALA A 88 -22.68 -15.32 -10.28
N LEU A 89 -23.73 -14.88 -9.56
CA LEU A 89 -24.01 -13.50 -9.20
C LEU A 89 -24.11 -13.36 -7.67
N GLN A 90 -23.54 -12.28 -7.14
CA GLN A 90 -23.73 -11.85 -5.76
C GLN A 90 -24.83 -10.79 -5.68
N ARG A 91 -25.65 -10.83 -4.63
CA ARG A 91 -26.80 -9.92 -4.45
C ARG A 91 -26.54 -8.75 -3.50
N THR A 92 -25.67 -8.93 -2.53
CA THR A 92 -25.38 -7.95 -1.47
C THR A 92 -23.96 -7.43 -1.65
N PRO A 93 -23.69 -6.12 -1.74
CA PRO A 93 -24.63 -5.00 -1.56
C PRO A 93 -25.61 -4.79 -2.72
N HIS A 94 -25.23 -5.18 -3.94
CA HIS A 94 -26.04 -5.12 -5.14
C HIS A 94 -25.68 -6.29 -6.07
N ALA A 95 -26.27 -6.34 -7.27
CA ALA A 95 -25.94 -7.33 -8.28
C ALA A 95 -24.48 -7.18 -8.74
N VAL A 96 -23.65 -8.20 -8.52
CA VAL A 96 -22.24 -8.26 -8.93
C VAL A 96 -21.99 -9.57 -9.68
N LEU A 97 -21.35 -9.48 -10.85
CA LEU A 97 -20.94 -10.65 -11.64
C LEU A 97 -19.67 -11.28 -11.06
N LEU A 98 -19.74 -12.57 -10.74
CA LEU A 98 -18.62 -13.34 -10.18
C LEU A 98 -18.02 -14.35 -11.16
N ASP A 99 -18.83 -14.87 -12.08
CA ASP A 99 -18.41 -15.83 -13.11
C ASP A 99 -18.68 -15.30 -14.52
N ASN A 100 -17.60 -15.02 -15.26
CA ASN A 100 -17.69 -14.56 -16.65
C ASN A 100 -18.22 -15.67 -17.58
N ASN A 101 -17.98 -16.95 -17.29
CA ASN A 101 -18.50 -18.05 -18.10
C ASN A 101 -20.03 -18.10 -18.06
N PHE A 102 -20.62 -17.88 -16.88
CA PHE A 102 -22.06 -17.71 -16.73
C PHE A 102 -22.59 -16.54 -17.56
N TYR A 103 -21.90 -15.39 -17.57
CA TYR A 103 -22.31 -14.26 -18.39
C TYR A 103 -22.33 -14.63 -19.88
N GLN A 104 -21.25 -15.22 -20.39
CA GLN A 104 -21.14 -15.59 -21.82
C GLN A 104 -22.20 -16.61 -22.24
N LYS A 105 -22.51 -17.61 -21.39
CA LYS A 105 -23.44 -18.69 -21.71
C LYS A 105 -24.91 -18.34 -21.49
N THR A 106 -25.22 -17.53 -20.47
CA THR A 106 -26.60 -17.36 -19.97
C THR A 106 -27.11 -15.93 -20.11
N LEU A 107 -26.32 -14.90 -19.75
CA LEU A 107 -26.79 -13.51 -19.72
C LEU A 107 -26.63 -12.79 -21.07
N LYS A 108 -25.58 -13.10 -21.82
CA LYS A 108 -25.21 -12.37 -23.05
C LYS A 108 -26.32 -12.37 -24.10
N LEU A 109 -26.94 -13.53 -24.36
CA LEU A 109 -27.98 -13.66 -25.38
C LEU A 109 -29.24 -12.84 -25.03
N PRO A 110 -29.82 -12.94 -23.82
CA PRO A 110 -30.91 -12.06 -23.41
C PRO A 110 -30.57 -10.56 -23.49
N PHE A 111 -29.36 -10.15 -23.11
CA PHE A 111 -28.91 -8.76 -23.28
C PHE A 111 -28.78 -8.36 -24.76
N ALA A 112 -28.30 -9.25 -25.63
CA ALA A 112 -28.24 -9.01 -27.07
C ALA A 112 -29.63 -8.78 -27.68
N GLN A 113 -30.63 -9.57 -27.27
CA GLN A 113 -32.03 -9.39 -27.67
C GLN A 113 -32.57 -8.03 -27.21
N TRP A 114 -32.24 -7.62 -25.99
CA TRP A 114 -32.64 -6.31 -25.45
C TRP A 114 -32.03 -5.15 -26.24
N VAL A 115 -30.72 -5.19 -26.45
CA VAL A 115 -29.97 -4.18 -27.23
C VAL A 115 -30.46 -4.07 -28.67
N LEU A 116 -30.88 -5.18 -29.27
CA LEU A 116 -31.38 -5.19 -30.64
C LEU A 116 -32.64 -4.35 -30.83
N LEU A 117 -33.52 -4.28 -29.81
CA LEU A 117 -34.69 -3.38 -29.85
C LEU A 117 -34.27 -1.91 -29.95
N TRP A 118 -33.24 -1.54 -29.19
CA TRP A 118 -32.68 -0.19 -29.24
C TRP A 118 -32.01 0.10 -30.57
N LEU A 119 -31.21 -0.84 -31.11
CA LEU A 119 -30.55 -0.69 -32.41
C LEU A 119 -31.57 -0.47 -33.53
N LYS A 120 -32.63 -1.28 -33.60
CA LYS A 120 -33.70 -1.14 -34.60
C LYS A 120 -34.37 0.24 -34.57
N LYS A 121 -34.51 0.84 -33.38
CA LYS A 121 -35.09 2.18 -33.22
C LYS A 121 -34.13 3.31 -33.64
N ASN A 122 -32.82 3.09 -33.53
CA ASN A 122 -31.80 4.12 -33.74
C ASN A 122 -31.04 3.96 -35.07
N PHE A 123 -31.26 2.87 -35.81
CA PHE A 123 -30.69 2.72 -37.14
C PHE A 123 -31.20 3.79 -38.10
N VAL A 124 -30.25 4.33 -38.87
CA VAL A 124 -30.52 5.33 -39.90
C VAL A 124 -30.52 4.64 -41.26
N GLY A 125 -31.63 4.74 -41.98
CA GLY A 125 -31.83 4.11 -43.30
C GLY A 125 -32.55 2.77 -43.24
N LYS A 126 -32.68 2.09 -44.38
CA LYS A 126 -33.26 0.74 -44.45
C LYS A 126 -32.20 -0.29 -44.07
N CYS A 127 -32.45 -1.05 -43.00
CA CYS A 127 -31.65 -2.23 -42.65
C CYS A 127 -32.13 -3.42 -43.49
N THR A 128 -31.27 -3.98 -44.34
CA THR A 128 -31.58 -5.20 -45.13
C THR A 128 -30.96 -6.46 -44.53
N VAL A 129 -30.25 -6.34 -43.41
CA VAL A 129 -29.63 -7.45 -42.69
C VAL A 129 -30.70 -8.19 -41.87
N ALA A 130 -30.67 -9.52 -41.92
CA ALA A 130 -31.57 -10.38 -41.15
C ALA A 130 -31.31 -10.26 -39.63
N GLU A 131 -32.35 -10.45 -38.83
CA GLU A 131 -32.28 -10.28 -37.37
C GLU A 131 -31.34 -11.29 -36.70
N GLU A 132 -31.30 -12.52 -37.25
CA GLU A 132 -30.46 -13.61 -36.78
C GLU A 132 -28.98 -13.26 -36.93
N VAL A 133 -28.61 -12.61 -38.04
CA VAL A 133 -27.23 -12.16 -38.30
C VAL A 133 -26.84 -11.05 -37.34
N LEU A 134 -27.74 -10.10 -37.07
CA LEU A 134 -27.48 -9.03 -36.09
C LEU A 134 -27.28 -9.59 -34.68
N LEU A 135 -28.10 -10.56 -34.26
CA LEU A 135 -27.94 -11.24 -32.98
C LEU A 135 -26.61 -11.99 -32.90
N GLU A 136 -26.24 -12.72 -33.95
CA GLU A 136 -24.99 -13.46 -33.99
C GLU A 136 -23.78 -12.55 -33.90
N VAL A 137 -23.81 -11.38 -34.55
CA VAL A 137 -22.77 -10.35 -34.42
C VAL A 137 -22.70 -9.80 -32.99
N LEU A 138 -23.82 -9.66 -32.29
CA LEU A 138 -23.80 -9.22 -30.89
C LEU A 138 -23.26 -10.30 -29.93
N THR A 139 -23.49 -11.59 -30.23
CA THR A 139 -23.15 -12.69 -29.31
C THR A 139 -21.82 -13.38 -29.61
N CYS A 140 -21.38 -13.47 -30.88
CA CYS A 140 -20.27 -14.31 -31.32
C CYS A 140 -19.06 -13.48 -31.80
N GLU A 141 -17.84 -13.99 -31.60
CA GLU A 141 -16.62 -13.29 -32.02
C GLU A 141 -16.40 -13.25 -33.55
N GLN A 142 -17.07 -14.12 -34.31
CA GLN A 142 -16.84 -14.31 -35.75
C GLN A 142 -17.64 -13.36 -36.66
N HIS A 143 -17.71 -12.08 -36.30
CA HIS A 143 -18.36 -11.03 -37.10
C HIS A 143 -17.72 -10.82 -38.49
N LEU A 144 -16.49 -11.30 -38.70
CA LEU A 144 -15.79 -11.29 -39.99
C LEU A 144 -16.52 -12.06 -41.09
N GLY A 145 -17.18 -13.18 -40.76
CA GLY A 145 -17.93 -13.98 -41.73
C GLY A 145 -19.10 -13.23 -42.36
N TYR A 146 -19.59 -12.18 -41.69
CA TYR A 146 -20.72 -11.36 -42.12
C TYR A 146 -20.31 -10.00 -42.68
N LYS A 147 -19.01 -9.76 -42.88
CA LYS A 147 -18.47 -8.46 -43.30
C LYS A 147 -19.19 -7.87 -44.51
N GLU A 148 -19.24 -8.63 -45.60
CA GLU A 148 -19.84 -8.18 -46.86
C GLU A 148 -21.35 -7.86 -46.70
N VAL A 149 -22.05 -8.70 -45.95
CA VAL A 149 -23.49 -8.56 -45.69
C VAL A 149 -23.78 -7.32 -44.84
N LEU A 150 -22.95 -7.05 -43.83
CA LEU A 150 -23.12 -5.92 -42.92
C LEU A 150 -22.74 -4.59 -43.58
N GLU A 151 -21.61 -4.55 -44.30
CA GLU A 151 -21.16 -3.34 -45.00
C GLU A 151 -22.08 -2.97 -46.19
N ALA A 152 -22.72 -3.95 -46.82
CA ALA A 152 -23.73 -3.70 -47.86
C ALA A 152 -25.12 -3.36 -47.30
N GLY A 153 -25.49 -3.93 -46.14
CA GLY A 153 -26.84 -3.87 -45.59
C GLY A 153 -27.10 -2.79 -44.54
N LEU A 154 -26.05 -2.12 -44.05
CA LEU A 154 -26.13 -1.05 -43.05
C LEU A 154 -25.41 0.22 -43.55
N THR A 155 -25.90 1.39 -43.12
CA THR A 155 -25.16 2.64 -43.30
C THR A 155 -23.92 2.67 -42.39
N PRO A 156 -22.85 3.42 -42.73
CA PRO A 156 -21.65 3.52 -41.89
C PRO A 156 -21.96 3.91 -40.43
N PHE A 157 -22.93 4.81 -40.23
CA PHE A 157 -23.39 5.20 -38.90
C PHE A 157 -24.09 4.05 -38.15
N SER A 158 -25.00 3.32 -38.79
CA SER A 158 -25.67 2.16 -38.18
C SER A 158 -24.68 1.02 -37.88
N LEU A 159 -23.66 0.83 -38.73
CA LEU A 159 -22.60 -0.13 -38.48
C LEU A 159 -21.77 0.24 -37.25
N LYS A 160 -21.38 1.53 -37.10
CA LYS A 160 -20.72 2.02 -35.89
C LYS A 160 -21.54 1.73 -34.62
N LEU A 161 -22.86 1.95 -34.66
CA LEU A 161 -23.75 1.64 -33.53
C LEU A 161 -23.78 0.14 -33.19
N LEU A 162 -23.79 -0.73 -34.20
CA LEU A 162 -23.75 -2.18 -34.01
C LEU A 162 -22.42 -2.63 -33.39
N LEU A 163 -21.29 -2.11 -33.88
CA LEU A 163 -19.96 -2.42 -33.35
C LEU A 163 -19.79 -1.92 -31.92
N LEU A 164 -20.31 -0.72 -31.62
CA LEU A 164 -20.36 -0.20 -30.26
C LEU A 164 -21.15 -1.12 -29.33
N ALA A 165 -22.36 -1.51 -29.73
CA ALA A 165 -23.21 -2.45 -28.98
C ALA A 165 -22.53 -3.81 -28.75
N SER A 166 -21.85 -4.31 -29.78
CA SER A 166 -21.08 -5.55 -29.71
C SER A 166 -19.93 -5.45 -28.70
N SER A 167 -19.15 -4.35 -28.72
CA SER A 167 -18.08 -4.09 -27.76
C SER A 167 -18.60 -4.03 -26.32
N TRP A 168 -19.74 -3.34 -26.11
CA TRP A 168 -20.39 -3.27 -24.81
C TRP A 168 -20.78 -4.64 -24.27
N LEU A 169 -21.45 -5.48 -25.08
CA LEU A 169 -21.93 -6.79 -24.63
C LEU A 169 -20.81 -7.81 -24.46
N ARG A 170 -19.70 -7.69 -25.19
CA ARG A 170 -18.60 -8.66 -25.11
C ARG A 170 -17.70 -8.41 -23.92
N ALA A 171 -17.45 -7.15 -23.60
CA ALA A 171 -16.32 -6.81 -22.75
C ALA A 171 -16.67 -5.72 -21.71
N VAL A 172 -17.26 -4.58 -22.12
CA VAL A 172 -17.53 -3.48 -21.15
C VAL A 172 -18.58 -3.84 -20.10
N LEU A 173 -19.71 -4.43 -20.50
CA LEU A 173 -20.80 -4.79 -19.60
C LEU A 173 -20.38 -5.82 -18.54
N PRO A 174 -19.78 -6.98 -18.87
CA PRO A 174 -19.36 -7.94 -17.85
C PRO A 174 -18.29 -7.35 -16.91
N HIS A 175 -17.39 -6.49 -17.42
CA HIS A 175 -16.43 -5.77 -16.60
C HIS A 175 -17.11 -4.81 -15.61
N VAL A 176 -18.03 -3.96 -16.09
CA VAL A 176 -18.75 -3.00 -15.25
C VAL A 176 -19.62 -3.71 -14.19
N LEU A 177 -20.25 -4.84 -14.55
CA LEU A 177 -21.05 -5.64 -13.62
C LEU A 177 -20.22 -6.40 -12.58
N SER A 178 -18.93 -6.63 -12.80
CA SER A 178 -18.07 -7.31 -11.81
C SER A 178 -17.51 -6.37 -10.75
N LYS A 179 -17.70 -5.05 -10.90
CA LYS A 179 -17.24 -4.02 -9.94
C LYS A 179 -18.26 -3.77 -8.84
N ILE A 180 -17.76 -3.44 -7.64
CA ILE A 180 -18.57 -3.21 -6.45
C ILE A 180 -18.65 -1.71 -6.17
N ASP A 181 -19.87 -1.19 -6.10
CA ASP A 181 -20.16 0.20 -5.73
C ASP A 181 -19.67 0.49 -4.31
N ARG A 182 -19.06 1.65 -4.13
CA ARG A 182 -18.38 2.13 -2.93
C ARG A 182 -17.21 1.27 -2.44
N VAL A 183 -16.71 0.35 -3.26
CA VAL A 183 -15.46 -0.39 -3.01
C VAL A 183 -14.50 -0.22 -4.18
N SER A 184 -14.96 -0.44 -5.41
CA SER A 184 -14.17 -0.24 -6.64
C SER A 184 -14.44 1.13 -7.28
N TYR A 185 -15.66 1.66 -7.15
CA TYR A 185 -16.06 2.94 -7.74
C TYR A 185 -17.23 3.57 -6.96
N GLY A 186 -17.51 4.85 -7.17
CA GLY A 186 -18.67 5.53 -6.59
C GLY A 186 -18.65 7.04 -6.83
N LEU A 187 -19.61 7.78 -6.25
CA LEU A 187 -19.67 9.25 -6.31
C LEU A 187 -19.00 9.89 -5.09
N LEU A 188 -18.43 11.08 -5.29
CA LEU A 188 -17.95 11.90 -4.18
C LEU A 188 -19.12 12.39 -3.32
N ARG A 189 -19.01 12.18 -2.00
CA ARG A 189 -19.99 12.62 -1.00
C ARG A 189 -19.89 14.12 -0.73
N GLN A 190 -20.90 14.68 -0.06
CA GLN A 190 -20.99 16.12 0.21
C GLN A 190 -19.77 16.67 0.98
N GLN A 191 -19.21 15.93 1.94
CA GLN A 191 -18.03 16.36 2.69
C GLN A 191 -16.77 16.36 1.81
N GLN A 192 -16.53 15.29 1.05
CA GLN A 192 -15.42 15.20 0.10
C GLN A 192 -15.52 16.29 -1.00
N LEU A 193 -16.74 16.64 -1.41
CA LEU A 193 -16.98 17.76 -2.33
C LEU A 193 -16.68 19.14 -1.71
N GLN A 194 -16.74 19.28 -0.38
CA GLN A 194 -16.37 20.51 0.34
C GLN A 194 -14.85 20.62 0.54
N GLU A 195 -14.17 19.48 0.64
CA GLU A 195 -12.70 19.37 0.76
C GLU A 195 -11.99 19.44 -0.60
N ALA A 196 -12.74 19.32 -1.72
CA ALA A 196 -12.19 19.37 -3.06
C ALA A 196 -11.55 20.75 -3.37
N ASP A 197 -10.29 20.73 -3.84
CA ASP A 197 -9.56 21.92 -4.26
C ASP A 197 -10.24 22.57 -5.49
N GLU A 198 -10.05 23.88 -5.67
CA GLU A 198 -10.54 24.64 -6.83
C GLU A 198 -10.02 24.08 -8.17
N LYS A 199 -8.89 23.37 -8.14
CA LYS A 199 -8.27 22.71 -9.30
C LYS A 199 -8.87 21.35 -9.64
N THR A 200 -9.80 20.84 -8.82
CA THR A 200 -10.39 19.51 -9.03
C THR A 200 -11.17 19.49 -10.36
N PRO A 201 -10.90 18.53 -11.27
CA PRO A 201 -11.62 18.44 -12.54
C PRO A 201 -13.14 18.33 -12.34
N PHE A 202 -13.90 19.01 -13.19
CA PHE A 202 -15.37 18.96 -13.12
C PHE A 202 -15.90 17.53 -13.29
N SER A 203 -15.30 16.72 -14.16
CA SER A 203 -15.59 15.30 -14.37
C SER A 203 -15.63 14.53 -13.05
N ARG A 204 -14.59 14.68 -12.23
CA ARG A 204 -14.46 14.06 -10.91
C ARG A 204 -15.57 14.42 -9.93
N LEU A 205 -16.13 15.63 -10.02
CA LEU A 205 -17.21 16.08 -9.15
C LEU A 205 -18.56 15.44 -9.50
N VAL A 206 -18.77 15.06 -10.77
CA VAL A 206 -20.08 14.62 -11.28
C VAL A 206 -20.14 13.18 -11.79
N MET A 207 -19.01 12.54 -12.06
CA MET A 207 -18.91 11.16 -12.56
C MET A 207 -18.49 10.18 -11.46
N ALA A 208 -18.63 8.88 -11.73
CA ALA A 208 -18.05 7.86 -10.88
C ALA A 208 -16.52 7.98 -10.87
N VAL A 209 -15.96 7.96 -9.66
CA VAL A 209 -14.52 7.97 -9.43
C VAL A 209 -14.07 6.60 -8.93
N PRO A 210 -12.81 6.21 -9.19
CA PRO A 210 -12.25 4.99 -8.62
C PRO A 210 -12.11 5.08 -7.10
N PHE A 211 -12.31 3.96 -6.40
CA PHE A 211 -12.15 3.85 -4.94
C PHE A 211 -10.91 3.03 -4.61
N VAL A 212 -10.17 3.46 -3.58
CA VAL A 212 -8.97 2.74 -3.11
C VAL A 212 -9.32 1.56 -2.21
N GLY A 213 -10.51 1.62 -1.63
CA GLY A 213 -11.18 0.52 -0.98
C GLY A 213 -12.52 1.03 -0.49
N LYS A 214 -13.14 0.27 0.42
CA LYS A 214 -14.46 0.60 0.93
C LYS A 214 -14.55 2.06 1.40
N ASP A 215 -15.46 2.82 0.78
CA ASP A 215 -15.82 4.19 1.13
C ASP A 215 -14.74 5.27 0.98
N VAL A 216 -13.57 4.90 0.44
CA VAL A 216 -12.45 5.80 0.26
C VAL A 216 -12.22 6.01 -1.24
N PRO A 217 -12.63 7.15 -1.84
CA PRO A 217 -12.30 7.47 -3.22
C PRO A 217 -10.80 7.77 -3.36
N SER A 218 -10.17 7.36 -4.47
CA SER A 218 -8.81 7.82 -4.81
C SER A 218 -8.78 9.33 -4.92
N ARG A 219 -7.67 10.00 -4.57
CA ARG A 219 -7.60 11.46 -4.45
C ARG A 219 -7.69 12.17 -5.80
N SER A 220 -6.96 11.64 -6.78
CA SER A 220 -6.75 12.29 -8.07
C SER A 220 -7.28 11.48 -9.26
N SER A 221 -7.49 10.17 -9.09
CA SER A 221 -7.70 9.27 -10.22
C SER A 221 -9.07 9.42 -10.89
N GLU A 222 -9.11 9.15 -12.19
CA GLU A 222 -10.30 9.04 -13.02
C GLU A 222 -10.17 7.80 -13.92
N PHE A 223 -11.30 7.23 -14.37
CA PHE A 223 -11.29 6.08 -15.28
C PHE A 223 -10.81 6.49 -16.68
N ALA A 224 -9.83 5.76 -17.23
CA ALA A 224 -9.22 6.10 -18.52
C ALA A 224 -10.13 5.77 -19.72
N HIS A 225 -10.86 4.65 -19.67
CA HIS A 225 -11.73 4.23 -20.77
C HIS A 225 -13.12 4.89 -20.64
N PRO A 226 -13.58 5.66 -21.64
CA PRO A 226 -14.83 6.44 -21.53
C PRO A 226 -16.07 5.55 -21.38
N ASP A 227 -16.15 4.42 -22.08
CA ASP A 227 -17.30 3.53 -21.93
C ASP A 227 -17.41 2.92 -20.53
N VAL A 228 -16.29 2.52 -19.92
CA VAL A 228 -16.26 2.02 -18.54
C VAL A 228 -16.68 3.15 -17.59
N ALA A 229 -16.14 4.36 -17.77
CA ALA A 229 -16.52 5.53 -16.98
C ALA A 229 -18.03 5.84 -17.09
N ILE A 230 -18.61 5.77 -18.29
CA ILE A 230 -20.05 5.95 -18.52
C ILE A 230 -20.85 4.88 -17.78
N GLY A 231 -20.48 3.59 -17.93
CA GLY A 231 -21.18 2.46 -17.32
C GLY A 231 -21.18 2.53 -15.80
N LEU A 232 -20.01 2.75 -15.19
CA LEU A 232 -19.86 2.90 -13.75
C LEU A 232 -20.57 4.16 -13.23
N THR A 233 -20.55 5.27 -13.98
CA THR A 233 -21.30 6.48 -13.60
C THR A 233 -22.81 6.21 -13.59
N ILE A 234 -23.35 5.52 -14.59
CA ILE A 234 -24.77 5.16 -14.61
C ILE A 234 -25.10 4.30 -13.39
N LEU A 235 -24.32 3.24 -13.13
CA LEU A 235 -24.54 2.38 -11.96
C LEU A 235 -24.43 3.14 -10.63
N ALA A 236 -23.46 4.03 -10.46
CA ALA A 236 -23.29 4.79 -9.23
C ALA A 236 -24.51 5.69 -8.95
N TYR A 237 -25.04 6.41 -9.95
CA TYR A 237 -26.29 7.17 -9.77
C TYR A 237 -27.52 6.27 -9.57
N ARG A 238 -27.48 5.02 -10.04
CA ARG A 238 -28.55 4.04 -9.79
C ARG A 238 -28.52 3.45 -8.40
N TYR A 239 -27.35 3.27 -7.80
CA TYR A 239 -27.18 2.72 -6.46
C TYR A 239 -27.23 3.81 -5.39
N GLU A 240 -26.54 4.94 -5.59
CA GLU A 240 -26.42 6.03 -4.60
C GLU A 240 -27.53 7.10 -4.74
N GLY A 241 -28.08 7.26 -5.95
CA GLY A 241 -29.07 8.30 -6.27
C GLY A 241 -28.47 9.69 -6.50
N LEU A 242 -29.34 10.66 -6.80
CA LEU A 242 -28.93 12.06 -7.01
C LEU A 242 -28.51 12.74 -5.70
N ARG A 243 -27.46 13.56 -5.74
CA ARG A 243 -27.07 14.38 -4.58
C ARG A 243 -27.93 15.65 -4.52
N LEU A 244 -28.00 16.27 -3.35
CA LEU A 244 -28.75 17.51 -3.15
C LEU A 244 -28.25 18.65 -4.09
N ARG A 245 -26.94 18.71 -4.32
CA ARG A 245 -26.30 19.63 -5.28
C ARG A 245 -26.76 19.40 -6.71
N ASP A 246 -26.88 18.14 -7.12
CA ASP A 246 -27.30 17.74 -8.47
C ASP A 246 -28.76 18.18 -8.69
N THR A 247 -29.63 17.87 -7.74
CA THR A 247 -31.05 18.27 -7.77
C THR A 247 -31.22 19.78 -7.85
N ARG A 248 -30.44 20.55 -7.06
CA ARG A 248 -30.46 22.01 -7.13
C ARG A 248 -30.07 22.53 -8.52
N SER A 249 -29.09 21.89 -9.16
CA SER A 249 -28.61 22.26 -10.50
C SER A 249 -29.66 21.99 -11.58
N ILE A 250 -30.35 20.84 -11.50
CA ILE A 250 -31.47 20.49 -12.38
C ILE A 250 -32.58 21.53 -12.26
N VAL A 251 -33.00 21.88 -11.04
CA VAL A 251 -34.06 22.88 -10.84
C VAL A 251 -33.64 24.26 -11.38
N ALA A 252 -32.39 24.66 -11.17
CA ALA A 252 -31.89 25.93 -11.70
C ALA A 252 -31.97 25.97 -13.24
N GLN A 253 -31.59 24.87 -13.91
CA GLN A 253 -31.73 24.72 -15.36
C GLN A 253 -33.20 24.78 -15.78
N LEU A 254 -34.08 23.99 -15.15
CA LEU A 254 -35.50 23.97 -15.50
C LEU A 254 -36.18 25.33 -15.33
N LYS A 255 -35.79 26.12 -14.33
CA LYS A 255 -36.28 27.50 -14.19
C LYS A 255 -35.78 28.41 -15.31
N GLN A 256 -34.52 28.26 -15.72
CA GLN A 256 -33.96 29.00 -16.84
C GLN A 256 -34.66 28.62 -18.16
N ASP A 257 -34.87 27.33 -18.41
CA ASP A 257 -35.56 26.83 -19.59
C ASP A 257 -37.03 27.26 -19.60
N CYS A 258 -37.72 27.12 -18.46
CA CYS A 258 -39.08 27.61 -18.30
C CYS A 258 -39.18 29.11 -18.59
N SER A 259 -38.17 29.92 -18.24
CA SER A 259 -38.17 31.36 -18.56
C SER A 259 -38.01 31.67 -20.05
N ARG A 260 -37.27 30.83 -20.78
CA ARG A 260 -37.00 30.96 -22.23
C ARG A 260 -38.11 30.39 -23.11
N GLN A 261 -38.80 29.35 -22.62
CA GLN A 261 -39.87 28.68 -23.36
C GLN A 261 -41.10 29.59 -23.50
N MET A 262 -41.69 29.57 -24.71
CA MET A 262 -42.87 30.36 -25.06
C MET A 262 -44.17 29.67 -24.62
N GLY A 263 -45.24 30.46 -24.45
CA GLY A 263 -46.56 29.97 -24.05
C GLY A 263 -46.90 30.17 -22.55
N PRO A 264 -48.12 29.80 -22.12
CA PRO A 264 -48.55 29.85 -20.72
C PRO A 264 -47.59 29.09 -19.81
N ARG A 265 -47.30 29.61 -18.60
CA ARG A 265 -46.26 29.04 -17.71
C ARG A 265 -46.50 27.57 -17.37
N ASP A 266 -47.76 27.19 -17.19
CA ASP A 266 -48.14 25.86 -16.71
C ASP A 266 -48.18 24.81 -17.83
N THR A 267 -48.11 25.23 -19.10
CA THR A 267 -48.04 24.35 -20.27
C THR A 267 -46.65 24.27 -20.89
N ARG A 268 -45.66 24.92 -20.28
CA ARG A 268 -44.27 24.91 -20.79
C ARG A 268 -43.64 23.53 -20.55
N PRO A 269 -42.89 22.98 -21.51
CA PRO A 269 -42.25 21.67 -21.36
C PRO A 269 -41.44 21.50 -20.07
N ALA A 270 -40.68 22.51 -19.65
CA ALA A 270 -39.90 22.45 -18.40
C ALA A 270 -40.79 22.42 -17.15
N HIS A 271 -41.96 23.07 -17.18
CA HIS A 271 -42.93 23.01 -16.08
C HIS A 271 -43.58 21.63 -16.01
N LEU A 272 -44.03 21.11 -17.15
CA LEU A 272 -44.66 19.79 -17.25
C LEU A 272 -43.70 18.67 -16.82
N LEU A 273 -42.43 18.77 -17.20
CA LEU A 273 -41.39 17.80 -16.80
C LEU A 273 -41.09 17.85 -15.29
N PHE A 274 -41.03 19.05 -14.70
CA PHE A 274 -40.90 19.18 -13.25
C PHE A 274 -42.13 18.59 -12.54
N GLU A 275 -43.32 18.90 -13.04
CA GLU A 275 -44.57 18.42 -12.49
C GLU A 275 -44.70 16.89 -12.57
N SER A 276 -44.27 16.26 -13.67
CA SER A 276 -44.27 14.81 -13.79
C SER A 276 -43.40 14.15 -12.73
N TRP A 277 -42.20 14.69 -12.46
CA TRP A 277 -41.31 14.15 -11.42
C TRP A 277 -41.85 14.35 -9.99
N VAL A 278 -42.56 15.46 -9.74
CA VAL A 278 -43.21 15.69 -8.43
C VAL A 278 -44.41 14.76 -8.23
N ARG A 279 -45.11 14.40 -9.30
CA ARG A 279 -46.29 13.52 -9.26
C ARG A 279 -45.94 12.02 -9.21
N GLU A 280 -44.69 11.62 -9.46
CA GLU A 280 -44.24 10.22 -9.34
C GLU A 280 -44.51 9.68 -7.90
N PRO A 281 -45.09 8.48 -7.72
CA PRO A 281 -45.31 7.93 -6.39
C PRO A 281 -43.99 7.51 -5.72
N ILE A 282 -43.78 7.92 -4.45
CA ILE A 282 -42.58 7.53 -3.68
C ILE A 282 -42.58 6.01 -3.43
N ARG A 283 -41.51 5.32 -3.85
CA ARG A 283 -41.23 3.92 -3.47
C ARG A 283 -41.20 3.81 -1.93
N SER A 284 -42.22 3.17 -1.36
CA SER A 284 -42.37 3.02 0.09
C SER A 284 -41.80 1.69 0.58
N ALA A 285 -40.96 1.70 1.62
CA ALA A 285 -40.69 0.54 2.48
C ALA A 285 -41.91 0.25 3.42
N PRO A 286 -42.03 -0.95 4.03
CA PRO A 286 -43.31 -1.42 4.57
C PRO A 286 -43.81 -0.70 5.85
N GLY A 287 -45.10 -0.33 5.85
CA GLY A 287 -46.04 -0.63 6.94
C GLY A 287 -46.07 0.16 8.27
N SER A 288 -45.26 1.21 8.49
CA SER A 288 -45.26 1.92 9.80
C SER A 288 -46.26 3.11 9.87
N PRO A 289 -47.00 3.31 10.99
CA PRO A 289 -47.94 4.43 11.17
C PRO A 289 -47.30 5.83 11.03
N ARG A 290 -46.00 5.97 11.29
CA ARG A 290 -45.23 7.21 11.05
C ARG A 290 -45.16 7.60 9.57
N HIS A 291 -45.42 6.68 8.65
CA HIS A 291 -45.34 6.89 7.20
C HIS A 291 -46.59 7.55 6.59
N LYS A 292 -47.76 7.46 7.25
CA LYS A 292 -48.96 8.20 6.82
C LYS A 292 -48.78 9.72 6.94
N MET A 293 -48.07 10.18 7.98
CA MET A 293 -47.69 11.60 8.13
C MET A 293 -46.69 12.05 7.05
N ARG A 294 -45.75 11.18 6.65
CA ARG A 294 -44.74 11.47 5.61
C ARG A 294 -45.34 11.66 4.21
N ARG A 295 -46.42 10.94 3.87
CA ARG A 295 -47.18 11.14 2.61
C ARG A 295 -47.87 12.51 2.53
N LEU A 296 -48.28 13.09 3.66
CA LEU A 296 -48.89 14.43 3.71
C LEU A 296 -47.86 15.56 3.54
N ASP A 297 -46.59 15.34 3.90
CA ASP A 297 -45.51 16.34 3.75
C ASP A 297 -45.00 16.47 2.30
N CYS A 298 -45.00 15.39 1.51
CA CYS A 298 -44.58 15.39 0.11
C CYS A 298 -45.59 16.05 -0.84
N GLN A 299 -46.85 16.25 -0.40
CA GLN A 299 -47.88 16.94 -1.17
C GLN A 299 -47.72 18.48 -1.21
N ASN A 300 -46.76 19.04 -0.46
CA ASN A 300 -46.52 20.49 -0.37
C ASN A 300 -45.24 20.94 -1.10
N ILE A 301 -44.88 20.30 -2.22
CA ILE A 301 -43.83 20.80 -3.13
C ILE A 301 -44.46 21.87 -4.03
N LEU A 302 -43.88 23.07 -4.03
CA LEU A 302 -44.38 24.17 -4.85
C LEU A 302 -44.18 23.90 -6.36
N PRO A 303 -45.11 24.35 -7.23
CA PRO A 303 -44.90 24.33 -8.68
C PRO A 303 -43.62 25.07 -9.07
N LEU A 304 -42.98 24.69 -10.19
CA LEU A 304 -41.68 25.23 -10.63
C LEU A 304 -41.63 26.77 -10.66
N SER A 305 -42.76 27.41 -10.99
CA SER A 305 -42.91 28.88 -11.03
C SER A 305 -42.73 29.55 -9.66
N LEU A 306 -43.18 28.89 -8.59
CA LEU A 306 -43.15 29.37 -7.21
C LEU A 306 -41.99 28.74 -6.40
N PHE A 307 -41.39 27.66 -6.90
CA PHE A 307 -40.32 26.95 -6.24
C PHE A 307 -39.03 27.78 -6.17
N GLN A 308 -38.49 28.04 -4.97
CA GLN A 308 -37.23 28.77 -4.78
C GLN A 308 -36.07 27.80 -4.48
N PRO A 309 -35.04 27.70 -5.33
CA PRO A 309 -33.91 26.79 -5.10
C PRO A 309 -33.08 27.07 -3.83
N THR A 310 -33.22 28.28 -3.30
CA THR A 310 -32.58 28.75 -2.06
C THR A 310 -33.32 28.31 -0.80
N ASP A 311 -34.58 27.88 -0.89
CA ASP A 311 -35.33 27.36 0.26
C ASP A 311 -34.88 25.93 0.59
N PRO A 312 -34.19 25.69 1.73
CA PRO A 312 -33.67 24.38 2.09
C PRO A 312 -34.77 23.36 2.39
N LYS A 313 -35.95 23.79 2.85
CA LYS A 313 -37.06 22.87 3.18
C LYS A 313 -37.74 22.35 1.92
N GLN A 314 -38.04 23.24 0.97
CA GLN A 314 -38.61 22.87 -0.33
C GLN A 314 -37.62 22.02 -1.14
N MET A 315 -36.33 22.40 -1.14
CA MET A 315 -35.29 21.61 -1.80
C MET A 315 -35.11 20.23 -1.17
N GLY A 316 -35.12 20.14 0.17
CA GLY A 316 -35.03 18.85 0.87
C GLY A 316 -36.22 17.92 0.57
N ARG A 317 -37.43 18.47 0.47
CA ARG A 317 -38.63 17.70 0.08
C ARG A 317 -38.55 17.20 -1.36
N LEU A 318 -38.19 18.07 -2.30
CA LEU A 318 -37.99 17.67 -3.70
C LEU A 318 -36.89 16.62 -3.83
N HIS A 319 -35.76 16.80 -3.14
CA HIS A 319 -34.65 15.86 -3.19
C HIS A 319 -35.07 14.47 -2.70
N GLN A 320 -35.80 14.38 -1.57
CA GLN A 320 -36.35 13.11 -1.10
C GLN A 320 -37.31 12.45 -2.10
N GLN A 321 -38.01 13.25 -2.92
CA GLN A 321 -38.91 12.77 -3.96
C GLN A 321 -38.15 12.18 -5.15
N VAL A 322 -37.10 12.88 -5.62
CA VAL A 322 -36.44 12.56 -6.90
C VAL A 322 -35.12 11.79 -6.76
N GLN A 323 -34.52 11.70 -5.56
CA GLN A 323 -33.18 11.14 -5.35
C GLN A 323 -33.04 9.74 -5.93
N SER A 324 -34.06 8.89 -5.79
CA SER A 324 -34.05 7.50 -6.27
C SER A 324 -34.76 7.32 -7.62
N SER A 325 -35.21 8.41 -8.26
CA SER A 325 -35.90 8.34 -9.56
C SER A 325 -34.88 8.15 -10.69
N SER A 326 -35.01 7.03 -11.39
CA SER A 326 -34.16 6.71 -12.55
C SER A 326 -34.34 7.69 -13.70
N CYS A 327 -35.56 8.17 -13.91
CA CYS A 327 -35.89 9.11 -14.97
C CYS A 327 -35.13 10.43 -14.76
N VAL A 328 -35.16 10.96 -13.53
CA VAL A 328 -34.46 12.19 -13.17
C VAL A 328 -32.94 12.00 -13.20
N ALA A 329 -32.43 10.85 -12.74
CA ALA A 329 -31.01 10.52 -12.83
C ALA A 329 -30.53 10.45 -14.29
N HIS A 330 -31.28 9.79 -15.19
CA HIS A 330 -30.93 9.74 -16.61
C HIS A 330 -31.03 11.10 -17.30
N PHE A 331 -31.99 11.95 -16.90
CA PHE A 331 -32.06 13.33 -17.38
C PHE A 331 -30.80 14.11 -16.98
N TRP A 332 -30.41 14.04 -15.71
CA TRP A 332 -29.18 14.65 -15.20
C TRP A 332 -27.95 14.20 -15.99
N LEU A 333 -27.80 12.89 -16.19
CA LEU A 333 -26.67 12.33 -16.93
C LEU A 333 -26.61 12.79 -18.38
N ARG A 334 -27.76 12.81 -19.08
CA ARG A 334 -27.86 13.19 -20.49
C ARG A 334 -27.67 14.68 -20.76
N GLN A 335 -28.12 15.55 -19.84
CA GLN A 335 -28.15 17.00 -20.07
C GLN A 335 -26.98 17.75 -19.42
N HIS A 336 -26.45 17.25 -18.30
CA HIS A 336 -25.44 17.97 -17.52
C HIS A 336 -24.10 17.27 -17.41
N VAL A 337 -24.10 15.94 -17.28
CA VAL A 337 -22.86 15.20 -17.00
C VAL A 337 -22.13 14.91 -18.30
N PHE A 338 -22.64 13.96 -19.10
CA PHE A 338 -21.89 13.44 -20.25
C PHE A 338 -21.57 14.47 -21.34
N PRO A 339 -22.45 15.44 -21.70
CA PRO A 339 -22.10 16.44 -22.71
C PRO A 339 -20.89 17.31 -22.33
N VAL A 340 -20.69 17.56 -21.03
CA VAL A 340 -19.60 18.39 -20.53
C VAL A 340 -18.34 17.56 -20.30
N THR A 341 -18.49 16.32 -19.83
CA THR A 341 -17.36 15.48 -19.40
C THR A 341 -16.81 14.58 -20.50
N MET A 342 -17.59 14.22 -21.52
CA MET A 342 -17.15 13.31 -22.61
C MET A 342 -16.43 14.04 -23.74
N ASN A 343 -15.46 14.88 -23.36
CA ASN A 343 -14.56 15.58 -24.27
C ASN A 343 -13.12 15.18 -23.92
N PHE A 344 -12.30 14.83 -24.93
CA PHE A 344 -10.93 14.35 -24.69
C PHE A 344 -9.93 15.12 -25.54
N HIS A 345 -8.67 15.07 -25.12
CA HIS A 345 -7.56 15.61 -25.91
C HIS A 345 -7.02 14.48 -26.79
N PRO A 346 -6.87 14.68 -28.11
CA PRO A 346 -6.43 13.62 -29.03
C PRO A 346 -4.96 13.26 -28.87
N VAL A 347 -4.19 14.06 -28.13
CA VAL A 347 -2.77 13.82 -27.83
C VAL A 347 -2.52 14.03 -26.35
N LYS A 348 -1.77 13.12 -25.73
CA LYS A 348 -1.23 13.29 -24.38
C LYS A 348 0.27 13.04 -24.37
N ILE A 349 0.96 13.62 -23.39
CA ILE A 349 2.30 13.19 -23.01
C ILE A 349 2.15 12.25 -21.81
N SER A 350 2.77 11.08 -21.88
CA SER A 350 2.76 10.10 -20.79
C SER A 350 4.16 9.90 -20.22
N ALA A 351 4.25 9.77 -18.90
CA ALA A 351 5.44 9.33 -18.20
C ALA A 351 5.06 8.16 -17.28
N ALA A 352 5.91 7.12 -17.22
CA ALA A 352 5.63 5.91 -16.45
C ALA A 352 6.65 5.72 -15.33
N GLY A 353 6.24 5.12 -14.20
CA GLY A 353 7.13 4.79 -13.08
C GLY A 353 8.32 3.94 -13.52
N HIS A 354 8.10 3.04 -14.50
CA HIS A 354 9.16 2.29 -15.18
C HIS A 354 10.34 3.16 -15.65
N GLU A 355 10.10 4.40 -16.08
CA GLU A 355 11.14 5.32 -16.53
C GLU A 355 12.12 5.70 -15.40
N LEU A 356 11.63 5.80 -14.15
CA LEU A 356 12.45 6.01 -12.94
C LEU A 356 13.35 4.81 -12.65
N GLY A 357 12.79 3.60 -12.80
CA GLY A 357 13.50 2.33 -12.61
C GLY A 357 14.44 1.96 -13.77
N SER A 358 14.32 2.64 -14.90
CA SER A 358 15.15 2.43 -16.08
C SER A 358 16.36 3.36 -16.16
N ALA A 359 17.29 3.07 -17.08
CA ALA A 359 18.43 3.96 -17.36
C ALA A 359 18.06 5.26 -18.11
N LEU A 360 16.77 5.57 -18.31
CA LEU A 360 16.32 6.76 -19.04
C LEU A 360 16.71 8.06 -18.32
N LEU A 361 16.39 8.16 -17.02
CA LEU A 361 16.55 9.38 -16.23
C LEU A 361 17.83 9.37 -15.37
N PHE A 362 18.15 8.21 -14.79
CA PHE A 362 19.25 8.08 -13.83
C PHE A 362 20.19 6.95 -14.23
N GLY A 363 21.51 7.21 -14.23
CA GLY A 363 22.51 6.16 -14.52
C GLY A 363 22.62 5.08 -13.44
N TYR A 364 22.40 5.43 -12.17
CA TYR A 364 22.43 4.53 -11.02
C TYR A 364 21.12 4.59 -10.25
N ARG A 365 20.60 3.43 -9.83
CA ARG A 365 19.31 3.27 -9.17
C ARG A 365 19.46 2.25 -8.05
N LEU A 366 18.94 2.57 -6.86
CA LEU A 366 18.88 1.67 -5.71
C LEU A 366 17.43 1.59 -5.27
N GLY A 367 16.93 0.38 -5.06
CA GLY A 367 15.55 0.10 -4.76
C GLY A 367 15.39 -0.72 -3.48
N PHE A 368 14.44 -0.35 -2.63
CA PHE A 368 14.02 -1.09 -1.44
C PHE A 368 12.53 -1.35 -1.50
N SER A 369 12.07 -2.46 -0.91
CA SER A 369 10.65 -2.80 -0.79
C SER A 369 10.48 -3.81 0.34
N GLY A 370 9.42 -3.66 1.15
CA GLY A 370 9.03 -4.63 2.16
C GLY A 370 8.35 -5.88 1.57
N THR A 371 7.84 -5.78 0.34
CA THR A 371 7.14 -6.83 -0.41
C THR A 371 7.77 -6.99 -1.79
N PRO A 372 9.00 -7.54 -1.85
CA PRO A 372 9.78 -7.62 -3.09
C PRO A 372 9.02 -8.36 -4.20
N SER A 373 9.10 -7.84 -5.41
CA SER A 373 8.53 -8.43 -6.63
C SER A 373 9.59 -8.55 -7.72
N ASN A 374 9.44 -9.54 -8.60
CA ASN A 374 10.27 -9.70 -9.79
C ASN A 374 9.78 -8.87 -10.99
N LEU A 375 8.63 -8.20 -10.85
CA LEU A 375 8.09 -7.30 -11.87
C LEU A 375 8.81 -5.95 -11.84
N LEU A 376 10.09 -5.97 -12.21
CA LEU A 376 10.97 -4.81 -12.22
C LEU A 376 11.51 -4.58 -13.64
N PRO A 377 11.82 -3.31 -13.99
CA PRO A 377 12.57 -3.01 -15.21
C PRO A 377 13.82 -3.87 -15.33
N GLU A 378 14.08 -4.44 -16.50
CA GLU A 378 15.29 -5.23 -16.78
C GLU A 378 16.58 -4.44 -16.47
N ASP A 379 16.54 -3.12 -16.68
CA ASP A 379 17.63 -2.20 -16.39
C ASP A 379 17.92 -2.05 -14.88
N LEU A 380 16.95 -2.32 -13.99
CA LEU A 380 17.12 -2.19 -12.54
C LEU A 380 17.89 -3.39 -11.96
N GLY A 381 17.74 -4.57 -12.56
CA GLY A 381 18.39 -5.81 -12.16
C GLY A 381 17.49 -6.73 -11.35
N GLU A 382 18.10 -7.71 -10.69
CA GLU A 382 17.38 -8.73 -9.92
C GLU A 382 16.95 -8.22 -8.54
N CYS A 383 15.79 -8.67 -8.10
CA CYS A 383 15.30 -8.44 -6.75
C CYS A 383 15.94 -9.46 -5.79
N PHE A 384 16.49 -8.99 -4.68
CA PHE A 384 17.14 -9.86 -3.68
C PHE A 384 16.19 -10.13 -2.52
N TYR A 385 15.75 -11.38 -2.39
CA TYR A 385 14.84 -11.82 -1.34
C TYR A 385 15.61 -12.28 -0.10
N GLU A 386 15.05 -12.06 1.08
CA GLU A 386 15.49 -12.74 2.29
C GLU A 386 15.05 -14.22 2.24
N PRO A 387 15.99 -15.19 2.24
CA PRO A 387 15.64 -16.60 2.11
C PRO A 387 14.71 -17.08 3.22
N GLY A 388 13.63 -17.77 2.85
CA GLY A 388 12.70 -18.44 3.78
C GLY A 388 11.55 -17.58 4.31
N SER A 389 11.53 -16.27 4.05
CA SER A 389 10.49 -15.36 4.55
C SER A 389 9.07 -15.74 4.10
N ASP A 390 8.87 -15.95 2.79
CA ASP A 390 7.55 -16.33 2.24
C ASP A 390 7.09 -17.71 2.74
N GLY A 391 8.05 -18.61 2.92
CA GLY A 391 7.82 -19.93 3.50
C GLY A 391 7.31 -19.85 4.94
N GLN A 392 7.87 -18.95 5.76
CA GLN A 392 7.41 -18.72 7.13
C GLN A 392 6.00 -18.14 7.18
N VAL A 393 5.70 -17.14 6.34
CA VAL A 393 4.35 -16.55 6.23
C VAL A 393 3.34 -17.62 5.87
N THR A 394 3.62 -18.41 4.83
CA THR A 394 2.75 -19.50 4.38
C THR A 394 2.58 -20.57 5.46
N ALA A 395 3.66 -20.97 6.13
CA ALA A 395 3.60 -21.97 7.19
C ALA A 395 2.73 -21.53 8.38
N VAL A 396 2.85 -20.27 8.82
CA VAL A 396 2.03 -19.73 9.91
C VAL A 396 0.56 -19.64 9.52
N LEU A 397 0.25 -19.18 8.31
CA LEU A 397 -1.12 -18.96 7.87
C LEU A 397 -1.86 -20.26 7.48
N THR A 398 -1.13 -21.33 7.21
CA THR A 398 -1.68 -22.66 6.90
C THR A 398 -1.68 -23.63 8.08
N ASP A 399 -1.11 -23.25 9.22
CA ASP A 399 -1.13 -24.08 10.43
C ASP A 399 -2.55 -24.13 11.05
N PRO A 400 -3.18 -25.31 11.19
CA PRO A 400 -4.49 -25.46 11.83
C PRO A 400 -4.55 -25.00 13.30
N ALA A 401 -3.41 -24.93 13.99
CA ALA A 401 -3.33 -24.38 15.35
C ALA A 401 -3.42 -22.84 15.38
N VAL A 402 -3.14 -22.18 14.26
CA VAL A 402 -3.13 -20.72 14.11
C VAL A 402 -4.35 -20.23 13.34
N THR A 403 -4.70 -20.91 12.26
CA THR A 403 -5.76 -20.51 11.34
C THR A 403 -6.88 -21.54 11.35
N THR A 404 -8.10 -21.05 11.52
CA THR A 404 -9.33 -21.82 11.33
C THR A 404 -10.19 -21.14 10.26
N ALA A 405 -11.12 -21.86 9.65
CA ALA A 405 -11.93 -21.31 8.58
C ALA A 405 -13.36 -21.82 8.64
N GLU A 406 -14.30 -20.97 8.25
CA GLU A 406 -15.71 -21.31 8.11
C GLU A 406 -16.34 -20.65 6.88
N VAL A 407 -17.38 -21.30 6.36
CA VAL A 407 -18.22 -20.70 5.32
C VAL A 407 -19.37 -19.96 6.01
N CYS A 408 -19.57 -18.71 5.63
CA CYS A 408 -20.70 -17.93 6.11
C CYS A 408 -22.04 -18.55 5.54
N PRO A 409 -23.21 -18.35 6.16
CA PRO A 409 -24.47 -18.97 5.72
C PRO A 409 -24.91 -18.54 4.31
N ALA A 410 -25.80 -19.32 3.67
CA ALA A 410 -26.26 -19.03 2.31
C ALA A 410 -27.01 -17.69 2.18
N ASP A 411 -27.66 -17.24 3.25
CA ASP A 411 -28.44 -16.00 3.34
C ASP A 411 -27.67 -14.85 3.99
N TRP A 412 -26.32 -14.89 3.97
CA TRP A 412 -25.48 -13.93 4.68
C TRP A 412 -25.77 -12.46 4.32
N SER A 413 -25.56 -11.60 5.32
CA SER A 413 -25.59 -10.14 5.18
C SER A 413 -24.55 -9.51 6.10
N PRO A 414 -24.12 -8.25 5.85
CA PRO A 414 -23.21 -7.54 6.74
C PRO A 414 -23.67 -7.56 8.19
N GLY A 415 -24.97 -7.33 8.44
CA GLY A 415 -25.54 -7.34 9.78
C GLY A 415 -25.45 -8.69 10.50
N GLN A 416 -25.71 -9.79 9.80
CA GLN A 416 -25.58 -11.16 10.34
C GLN A 416 -24.11 -11.55 10.54
N LEU A 417 -23.20 -11.10 9.67
CA LEU A 417 -21.77 -11.31 9.84
C LEU A 417 -21.29 -10.63 11.13
N LEU A 418 -21.68 -9.36 11.37
CA LEU A 418 -21.36 -8.64 12.61
C LEU A 418 -21.97 -9.33 13.84
N GLU A 419 -23.18 -9.88 13.74
CA GLU A 419 -23.80 -10.64 14.83
C GLU A 419 -23.03 -11.92 15.15
N ARG A 420 -22.61 -12.66 14.13
CA ARG A 420 -21.79 -13.87 14.30
C ARG A 420 -20.45 -13.55 14.93
N VAL A 421 -19.78 -12.50 14.45
CA VAL A 421 -18.51 -12.00 15.01
C VAL A 421 -18.70 -11.60 16.48
N ALA A 422 -19.77 -10.89 16.82
CA ALA A 422 -20.04 -10.45 18.19
C ALA A 422 -20.42 -11.61 19.13
N SER A 423 -21.07 -12.65 18.62
CA SER A 423 -21.43 -13.86 19.37
C SER A 423 -20.24 -14.80 19.59
N GLY A 424 -19.22 -14.73 18.73
CA GLY A 424 -18.00 -15.50 18.87
C GLY A 424 -17.05 -14.88 19.89
N ALA A 425 -16.17 -15.71 20.46
CA ALA A 425 -15.10 -15.25 21.36
C ALA A 425 -13.93 -14.61 20.58
N PHE A 426 -14.25 -13.61 19.75
CA PHE A 426 -13.31 -12.86 18.91
C PHE A 426 -12.96 -11.52 19.54
N HIS A 427 -11.79 -11.00 19.19
CA HIS A 427 -11.24 -9.74 19.72
C HIS A 427 -10.99 -8.72 18.60
N ALA A 428 -11.00 -9.17 17.35
CA ALA A 428 -10.84 -8.29 16.20
C ALA A 428 -11.63 -8.80 15.00
N LEU A 429 -12.04 -7.86 14.15
CA LEU A 429 -12.63 -8.10 12.84
C LEU A 429 -11.77 -7.36 11.80
N ILE A 430 -11.25 -8.11 10.84
CA ILE A 430 -10.37 -7.65 9.78
C ILE A 430 -11.11 -7.83 8.46
N ASP A 431 -11.71 -6.76 7.95
CA ASP A 431 -12.56 -6.78 6.75
C ASP A 431 -11.73 -6.63 5.45
N THR A 432 -10.71 -7.47 5.27
CA THR A 432 -9.87 -7.49 4.05
C THR A 432 -10.67 -7.73 2.77
N GLY A 433 -11.81 -8.41 2.87
CA GLY A 433 -12.65 -8.78 1.74
C GLY A 433 -13.71 -7.73 1.39
N ALA A 434 -13.73 -6.59 2.11
CA ALA A 434 -14.74 -5.54 1.98
C ALA A 434 -16.18 -6.05 2.03
N LEU A 435 -16.46 -7.04 2.87
CA LEU A 435 -17.78 -7.66 2.97
C LEU A 435 -18.78 -6.76 3.72
N ILE A 436 -18.30 -5.90 4.63
CA ILE A 436 -19.16 -5.05 5.46
C ILE A 436 -19.50 -3.79 4.67
N THR A 437 -20.38 -3.90 3.67
CA THR A 437 -20.79 -2.76 2.83
C THR A 437 -21.93 -1.95 3.48
N ASN A 438 -22.16 -0.72 3.02
CA ASN A 438 -23.24 0.19 3.45
C ASN A 438 -23.19 0.69 4.92
N MET A 439 -22.09 0.49 5.64
CA MET A 439 -21.87 1.03 6.98
C MET A 439 -20.53 1.76 7.05
N ASP A 440 -20.48 2.95 7.63
CA ASP A 440 -19.19 3.58 7.97
C ASP A 440 -18.54 2.90 9.20
N ASN A 441 -17.28 3.20 9.46
CA ASN A 441 -16.52 2.54 10.52
C ASN A 441 -17.10 2.78 11.92
N GLU A 442 -17.67 3.96 12.17
CA GLU A 442 -18.35 4.24 13.45
C GLU A 442 -19.65 3.44 13.58
N GLN A 443 -20.42 3.31 12.50
CA GLN A 443 -21.64 2.51 12.46
C GLN A 443 -21.33 1.03 12.70
N VAL A 444 -20.27 0.50 12.10
CA VAL A 444 -19.79 -0.86 12.37
C VAL A 444 -19.40 -1.01 13.84
N ALA A 445 -18.62 -0.07 14.38
CA ALA A 445 -18.25 -0.08 15.79
C ALA A 445 -19.47 -0.03 16.72
N ARG A 446 -20.51 0.73 16.35
CA ARG A 446 -21.77 0.86 17.09
C ARG A 446 -22.59 -0.41 17.07
N GLU A 447 -22.73 -1.04 15.89
CA GLU A 447 -23.41 -2.32 15.72
C GLU A 447 -22.70 -3.45 16.47
N LEU A 448 -21.37 -3.52 16.37
CA LEU A 448 -20.56 -4.48 17.12
C LEU A 448 -20.70 -4.26 18.63
N LEU A 449 -20.53 -3.02 19.11
CA LEU A 449 -20.64 -2.73 20.54
C LEU A 449 -22.06 -2.97 21.06
N ALA A 450 -23.10 -2.76 20.26
CA ALA A 450 -24.47 -3.09 20.68
C ALA A 450 -24.65 -4.60 20.94
N LYS A 451 -23.94 -5.45 20.21
CA LYS A 451 -24.09 -6.92 20.24
C LYS A 451 -23.04 -7.62 21.11
N LEU A 452 -21.85 -7.02 21.28
CA LEU A 452 -20.76 -7.60 22.08
C LEU A 452 -21.10 -7.67 23.58
N PRO A 453 -20.67 -8.72 24.29
CA PRO A 453 -20.93 -8.85 25.72
C PRO A 453 -20.18 -7.78 26.54
N ALA A 454 -20.92 -6.98 27.31
CA ALA A 454 -20.37 -5.93 28.16
C ALA A 454 -19.42 -6.44 29.28
N ALA A 455 -19.48 -7.75 29.59
CA ALA A 455 -18.55 -8.38 30.53
C ALA A 455 -17.12 -8.51 29.96
N SER A 456 -17.00 -8.63 28.63
CA SER A 456 -15.73 -8.88 27.94
C SER A 456 -15.18 -7.62 27.27
N PHE A 457 -16.05 -6.74 26.76
CA PHE A 457 -15.65 -5.58 25.97
C PHE A 457 -16.30 -4.29 26.46
N ASP A 458 -15.46 -3.29 26.73
CA ASP A 458 -15.89 -1.94 27.13
C ASP A 458 -16.05 -1.00 25.94
N GLY A 459 -15.36 -1.30 24.83
CA GLY A 459 -15.43 -0.50 23.61
C GLY A 459 -14.87 -1.19 22.37
N VAL A 460 -15.23 -0.61 21.22
CA VAL A 460 -14.76 -1.04 19.89
C VAL A 460 -13.86 0.04 19.31
N VAL A 461 -12.63 -0.33 18.96
CA VAL A 461 -11.65 0.52 18.30
C VAL A 461 -11.93 0.51 16.80
N PHE A 462 -11.93 1.69 16.19
CA PHE A 462 -12.11 1.90 14.76
C PHE A 462 -11.33 3.14 14.32
N LEU A 463 -11.15 3.30 13.02
CA LEU A 463 -10.54 4.50 12.43
C LEU A 463 -11.65 5.40 11.89
N ASP A 464 -11.59 6.68 12.27
CA ASP A 464 -12.52 7.67 11.73
C ASP A 464 -12.14 8.09 10.31
N GLN A 465 -12.90 9.01 9.72
CA GLN A 465 -12.67 9.47 8.34
C GLN A 465 -11.42 10.35 8.19
N SER A 466 -10.75 10.67 9.29
CA SER A 466 -9.48 11.40 9.31
C SER A 466 -8.33 10.48 9.74
N ASP A 467 -8.52 9.17 9.58
CA ASP A 467 -7.58 8.09 9.90
C ASP A 467 -7.11 8.07 11.37
N ARG A 468 -7.87 8.71 12.27
CA ARG A 468 -7.54 8.74 13.70
C ARG A 468 -8.05 7.50 14.41
N LYS A 469 -7.23 6.94 15.31
CA LYS A 469 -7.62 5.84 16.21
C LYS A 469 -8.66 6.29 17.23
N MET A 470 -9.89 5.88 17.01
CA MET A 470 -11.03 6.16 17.89
C MET A 470 -11.49 4.89 18.59
N ILE A 471 -12.13 5.04 19.74
CA ILE A 471 -12.81 3.96 20.44
C ILE A 471 -14.23 4.40 20.81
N LEU A 472 -15.20 3.60 20.40
CA LEU A 472 -16.59 3.74 20.81
C LEU A 472 -16.77 3.03 22.15
N VAL A 473 -17.21 3.74 23.19
CA VAL A 473 -17.44 3.20 24.54
C VAL A 473 -18.90 3.32 24.95
N ARG A 474 -19.34 2.47 25.87
CA ARG A 474 -20.67 2.56 26.50
C ARG A 474 -20.70 3.73 27.49
N SER A 475 -21.73 4.56 27.42
CA SER A 475 -21.96 5.70 28.30
C SER A 475 -23.40 5.72 28.81
N SER A 476 -23.68 6.45 29.89
CA SER A 476 -25.03 6.64 30.42
C SER A 476 -25.99 7.29 29.42
N ALA A 477 -25.48 8.03 28.44
CA ALA A 477 -26.24 8.62 27.33
C ALA A 477 -26.26 7.77 26.04
N GLY A 478 -25.80 6.51 26.09
CA GLY A 478 -25.73 5.60 24.93
C GLY A 478 -24.31 5.24 24.55
N PHE A 479 -23.87 5.59 23.34
CA PHE A 479 -22.50 5.33 22.86
C PHE A 479 -21.74 6.65 22.69
N ARG A 480 -20.46 6.67 23.04
CA ARG A 480 -19.59 7.84 22.87
C ARG A 480 -18.28 7.43 22.20
N ALA A 481 -17.92 8.08 21.09
CA ALA A 481 -16.61 7.94 20.48
C ALA A 481 -15.62 8.90 21.15
N VAL A 482 -14.42 8.39 21.49
CA VAL A 482 -13.31 9.17 22.05
C VAL A 482 -12.00 8.72 21.41
N SER A 483 -10.94 9.53 21.50
CA SER A 483 -9.61 9.12 21.05
C SER A 483 -9.13 7.90 21.84
N LEU A 484 -8.57 6.90 21.15
CA LEU A 484 -8.06 5.66 21.73
C LEU A 484 -7.07 5.93 22.87
N VAL A 485 -6.14 6.88 22.65
CA VAL A 485 -5.10 7.29 23.61
C VAL A 485 -5.71 7.79 24.92
N THR A 486 -6.78 8.58 24.83
CA THR A 486 -7.43 9.20 26.00
C THR A 486 -8.44 8.29 26.72
N SER A 487 -8.76 7.13 26.15
CA SER A 487 -9.85 6.28 26.64
C SER A 487 -9.56 5.52 27.93
N GLY A 488 -8.28 5.19 28.18
CA GLY A 488 -7.85 4.39 29.33
C GLY A 488 -8.33 2.92 29.35
N VAL A 489 -9.07 2.44 28.34
CA VAL A 489 -9.51 1.04 28.26
C VAL A 489 -8.30 0.15 28.00
N VAL A 490 -8.12 -0.99 28.67
CA VAL A 490 -6.96 -1.88 28.41
C VAL A 490 -7.17 -2.76 27.16
N PRO A 491 -6.11 -3.16 26.41
CA PRO A 491 -6.24 -3.96 25.17
C PRO A 491 -7.10 -5.23 25.29
N GLU A 492 -7.10 -5.88 26.46
CA GLU A 492 -7.90 -7.09 26.73
C GLU A 492 -9.41 -6.83 26.77
N ARG A 493 -9.83 -5.58 27.01
CA ARG A 493 -11.24 -5.16 27.07
C ARG A 493 -11.68 -4.37 25.84
N ARG A 494 -10.85 -4.35 24.79
CA ARG A 494 -11.12 -3.69 23.50
C ARG A 494 -11.43 -4.73 22.44
N PHE A 495 -12.38 -4.43 21.58
CA PHE A 495 -12.53 -5.13 20.30
C PHE A 495 -11.97 -4.23 19.19
N ALA A 496 -11.18 -4.75 18.26
CA ALA A 496 -10.62 -3.96 17.16
C ALA A 496 -11.35 -4.22 15.84
N PHE A 497 -11.72 -3.16 15.12
CA PHE A 497 -12.23 -3.26 13.76
C PHE A 497 -11.23 -2.63 12.79
N PHE A 498 -10.77 -3.42 11.84
CA PHE A 498 -9.98 -2.99 10.69
C PHE A 498 -10.88 -3.12 9.46
N ASP A 499 -11.10 -2.01 8.76
CA ASP A 499 -11.74 -2.05 7.45
C ASP A 499 -10.72 -2.48 6.37
N GLN A 500 -11.15 -2.56 5.11
CA GLN A 500 -10.29 -3.00 4.02
C GLN A 500 -9.03 -2.13 3.85
N VAL A 501 -9.19 -0.79 3.81
CA VAL A 501 -8.11 0.15 3.48
C VAL A 501 -7.08 0.25 4.62
N HIS A 502 -7.50 0.06 5.86
CA HIS A 502 -6.62 0.14 7.03
C HIS A 502 -6.07 -1.22 7.48
N THR A 503 -5.98 -2.18 6.56
CA THR A 503 -5.26 -3.44 6.77
C THR A 503 -3.76 -3.34 6.46
N THR A 504 -3.35 -2.23 5.85
CA THR A 504 -1.96 -1.79 5.63
C THR A 504 -1.67 -0.55 6.51
N GLY A 505 -0.40 -0.26 6.79
CA GLY A 505 0.05 0.99 7.46
C GLY A 505 -0.40 1.30 8.90
N MET A 506 -1.40 0.60 9.48
CA MET A 506 -1.96 0.95 10.80
C MET A 506 -1.71 -0.14 11.86
N ASP A 507 -1.31 0.26 13.08
CA ASP A 507 -1.13 -0.65 14.24
C ASP A 507 -2.15 -0.39 15.36
N ILE A 508 -2.93 -1.42 15.72
CA ILE A 508 -3.84 -1.40 16.87
C ILE A 508 -3.41 -2.51 17.81
N LEU A 509 -2.89 -2.13 18.98
CA LEU A 509 -2.49 -3.08 20.01
C LEU A 509 -3.69 -3.91 20.49
N THR A 510 -3.63 -5.22 20.25
CA THR A 510 -4.62 -6.21 20.68
C THR A 510 -4.07 -7.12 21.77
N ALA A 511 -4.96 -7.87 22.44
CA ALA A 511 -4.58 -8.81 23.49
C ALA A 511 -3.57 -9.88 22.99
N PRO A 512 -2.62 -10.35 23.82
CA PRO A 512 -1.64 -11.36 23.41
C PRO A 512 -2.21 -12.71 22.98
N CYS A 513 -3.43 -13.04 23.41
CA CYS A 513 -4.17 -14.24 23.02
C CYS A 513 -5.40 -13.93 22.16
N ALA A 514 -5.42 -12.74 21.52
CA ALA A 514 -6.52 -12.30 20.69
C ALA A 514 -6.77 -13.24 19.49
N LYS A 515 -8.06 -13.46 19.20
CA LYS A 515 -8.52 -14.19 18.02
C LYS A 515 -9.21 -13.21 17.08
N ALA A 516 -8.74 -13.12 15.83
CA ALA A 516 -9.33 -12.23 14.83
C ALA A 516 -10.18 -13.00 13.82
N VAL A 517 -11.27 -12.40 13.37
CA VAL A 517 -11.98 -12.82 12.17
C VAL A 517 -11.41 -12.08 10.98
N LEU A 518 -11.09 -12.78 9.90
CA LEU A 518 -10.60 -12.21 8.65
C LEU A 518 -11.55 -12.63 7.52
N THR A 519 -12.05 -11.66 6.77
CA THR A 519 -13.00 -11.89 5.67
C THR A 519 -12.28 -12.10 4.34
N VAL A 520 -12.76 -13.02 3.51
CA VAL A 520 -12.17 -13.26 2.17
C VAL A 520 -13.11 -12.74 1.07
N GLY A 521 -12.60 -11.89 0.19
CA GLY A 521 -13.29 -11.30 -0.96
C GLY A 521 -12.85 -11.91 -2.30
N LYS A 522 -13.61 -11.61 -3.37
CA LYS A 522 -13.39 -12.21 -4.70
C LYS A 522 -12.12 -11.72 -5.41
N ASP A 523 -11.76 -10.46 -5.20
CA ASP A 523 -10.65 -9.77 -5.88
C ASP A 523 -9.37 -9.75 -5.03
N MET A 524 -9.37 -10.43 -3.87
CA MET A 524 -8.20 -10.49 -3.01
C MET A 524 -7.09 -11.34 -3.62
N ASN A 525 -5.85 -10.95 -3.33
CA ASN A 525 -4.63 -11.69 -3.62
C ASN A 525 -3.99 -12.22 -2.31
N PHE A 526 -2.90 -12.98 -2.42
CA PHE A 526 -2.24 -13.55 -1.23
C PHE A 526 -1.57 -12.49 -0.33
N ARG A 527 -1.11 -11.38 -0.91
CA ARG A 527 -0.52 -10.25 -0.18
C ARG A 527 -1.57 -9.60 0.72
N ASP A 528 -2.78 -9.32 0.23
CA ASP A 528 -3.87 -8.72 1.02
C ASP A 528 -4.21 -9.59 2.25
N TYR A 529 -4.29 -10.90 2.03
CA TYR A 529 -4.54 -11.87 3.09
C TYR A 529 -3.42 -11.89 4.13
N ALA A 530 -2.17 -11.96 3.70
CA ALA A 530 -1.02 -11.96 4.60
C ALA A 530 -0.93 -10.64 5.39
N GLN A 531 -1.00 -9.49 4.71
CA GLN A 531 -0.90 -8.18 5.36
C GLN A 531 -2.03 -7.97 6.38
N GLY A 532 -3.27 -8.34 6.04
CA GLY A 532 -4.40 -8.32 6.97
C GLY A 532 -4.21 -9.24 8.17
N ALA A 533 -3.80 -10.50 7.97
CA ALA A 533 -3.58 -11.45 9.06
C ALA A 533 -2.47 -10.98 10.03
N PHE A 534 -1.39 -10.41 9.48
CA PHE A 534 -0.26 -9.93 10.27
C PHE A 534 -0.51 -8.58 10.97
N ARG A 535 -1.69 -7.94 10.80
CA ARG A 535 -2.14 -6.82 11.67
C ARG A 535 -2.27 -7.22 13.14
N MET A 536 -2.46 -8.50 13.42
CA MET A 536 -2.45 -9.01 14.79
C MET A 536 -1.04 -8.89 15.43
N ARG A 537 0.03 -8.82 14.63
CA ARG A 537 1.47 -8.73 14.99
C ARG A 537 2.04 -9.93 15.75
N LYS A 538 1.25 -10.67 16.55
CA LYS A 538 1.64 -11.88 17.28
C LYS A 538 0.88 -13.13 16.81
N VAL A 539 0.42 -13.14 15.56
CA VAL A 539 -0.15 -14.33 14.91
C VAL A 539 0.88 -15.47 14.93
N GLY A 540 0.45 -16.68 15.28
CA GLY A 540 1.35 -17.82 15.53
C GLY A 540 2.13 -17.78 16.85
N LYS A 541 2.12 -16.64 17.57
CA LYS A 541 2.75 -16.45 18.88
C LYS A 541 1.74 -16.17 20.00
N GLY A 542 0.58 -16.84 19.93
CA GLY A 542 -0.50 -16.74 20.90
C GLY A 542 -1.80 -16.21 20.31
N GLN A 543 -1.73 -15.38 19.28
CA GLN A 543 -2.90 -14.94 18.53
C GLN A 543 -3.18 -15.85 17.34
N THR A 544 -4.45 -15.90 16.94
CA THR A 544 -4.97 -16.83 15.94
C THR A 544 -5.95 -16.13 15.01
N ILE A 545 -6.11 -16.66 13.79
CA ILE A 545 -6.98 -16.14 12.74
C ILE A 545 -8.16 -17.09 12.50
N HIS A 546 -9.30 -16.52 12.16
CA HIS A 546 -10.49 -17.23 11.75
C HIS A 546 -11.03 -16.66 10.44
N LEU A 547 -10.93 -17.43 9.36
CA LEU A 547 -11.40 -17.02 8.03
C LEU A 547 -12.93 -17.16 7.95
N CYS A 548 -13.65 -16.09 7.54
CA CYS A 548 -15.02 -16.21 7.03
C CYS A 548 -14.99 -16.08 5.51
N VAL A 549 -15.44 -17.14 4.84
CA VAL A 549 -15.55 -17.22 3.38
C VAL A 549 -17.02 -17.18 3.02
N ILE A 550 -17.42 -16.26 2.14
CA ILE A 550 -18.81 -16.22 1.68
C ILE A 550 -19.11 -17.41 0.74
N PRO A 551 -20.35 -17.90 0.70
CA PRO A 551 -20.73 -19.06 -0.11
C PRO A 551 -20.37 -18.95 -1.59
N GLU A 552 -20.37 -17.73 -2.14
CA GLU A 552 -20.04 -17.43 -3.52
C GLU A 552 -18.53 -17.60 -3.79
N VAL A 553 -17.68 -17.05 -2.91
CA VAL A 553 -16.21 -17.21 -2.99
C VAL A 553 -15.83 -18.68 -2.81
N GLN A 554 -16.51 -19.42 -1.94
CA GLN A 554 -16.28 -20.85 -1.79
C GLN A 554 -16.49 -21.62 -3.11
N VAL A 555 -17.54 -21.30 -3.87
CA VAL A 555 -17.80 -21.94 -5.18
C VAL A 555 -16.68 -21.58 -6.16
N ARG A 556 -16.26 -20.32 -6.21
CA ARG A 556 -15.17 -19.88 -7.08
C ARG A 556 -13.83 -20.57 -6.75
N ILE A 557 -13.51 -20.75 -5.48
CA ILE A 557 -12.33 -21.52 -5.04
C ILE A 557 -12.39 -22.95 -5.60
N GLY A 558 -13.54 -23.61 -5.46
CA GLY A 558 -13.72 -24.98 -5.95
C GLY A 558 -13.61 -25.10 -7.48
N GLU A 559 -14.19 -24.14 -8.21
CA GLU A 559 -14.14 -24.10 -9.67
C GLU A 559 -12.73 -23.79 -10.21
N ASP A 560 -12.04 -22.81 -9.63
CA ASP A 560 -10.72 -22.37 -10.09
C ASP A 560 -9.62 -23.37 -9.75
N LEU A 561 -9.69 -24.02 -8.58
CA LEU A 561 -8.75 -25.05 -8.18
C LEU A 561 -9.08 -26.42 -8.82
N ALA A 562 -10.34 -26.64 -9.20
CA ALA A 562 -10.84 -27.87 -9.81
C ALA A 562 -10.34 -29.13 -9.07
N GLU A 563 -9.65 -30.04 -9.76
CA GLU A 563 -9.11 -31.29 -9.19
C GLU A 563 -8.07 -31.08 -8.08
N LYS A 564 -7.49 -29.87 -7.96
CA LYS A 564 -6.51 -29.52 -6.92
C LYS A 564 -7.15 -29.07 -5.61
N CYS A 565 -8.47 -28.82 -5.59
CA CYS A 565 -9.20 -28.43 -4.39
C CYS A 565 -9.23 -29.58 -3.38
N ARG A 566 -8.71 -29.36 -2.16
CA ARG A 566 -8.63 -30.38 -1.11
C ARG A 566 -9.86 -30.43 -0.20
N ASN A 567 -10.80 -29.50 -0.38
CA ASN A 567 -11.93 -29.27 0.52
C ASN A 567 -11.48 -28.93 1.95
N GLN A 568 -10.33 -28.29 2.07
CA GLN A 568 -9.74 -27.79 3.31
C GLN A 568 -9.47 -26.30 3.13
N LEU A 569 -10.40 -25.46 3.58
CA LEU A 569 -10.34 -24.00 3.37
C LEU A 569 -9.02 -23.36 3.85
N ILE A 570 -8.39 -23.90 4.89
CA ILE A 570 -7.10 -23.42 5.41
C ILE A 570 -5.98 -23.54 4.35
N LEU A 571 -6.07 -24.51 3.44
CA LEU A 571 -5.12 -24.71 2.34
C LEU A 571 -5.65 -24.16 1.01
N ASP A 572 -6.95 -24.35 0.74
CA ASP A 572 -7.57 -23.96 -0.52
C ASP A 572 -7.65 -22.43 -0.67
N VAL A 573 -7.93 -21.69 0.40
CA VAL A 573 -7.97 -20.21 0.36
C VAL A 573 -6.61 -19.62 -0.02
N PRO A 574 -5.48 -19.91 0.69
CA PRO A 574 -4.15 -19.47 0.27
C PRO A 574 -3.80 -19.87 -1.17
N SER A 575 -4.14 -21.10 -1.58
CA SER A 575 -3.83 -21.60 -2.92
C SER A 575 -4.57 -20.83 -4.02
N TRP A 576 -5.85 -20.52 -3.77
CA TRP A 576 -6.67 -19.73 -4.68
C TRP A 576 -6.22 -18.26 -4.73
N LEU A 577 -5.87 -17.68 -3.59
CA LEU A 577 -5.33 -16.31 -3.53
C LEU A 577 -3.98 -16.18 -4.25
N LEU A 578 -3.12 -17.20 -4.19
CA LEU A 578 -1.88 -17.25 -4.97
C LEU A 578 -2.15 -17.35 -6.48
N LEU A 579 -3.17 -18.12 -6.88
CA LEU A 579 -3.61 -18.17 -8.28
C LEU A 579 -4.09 -16.79 -8.76
N ASN A 580 -4.83 -16.06 -7.91
CA ASN A 580 -5.22 -14.67 -8.19
C ASN A 580 -4.00 -13.74 -8.30
N SER A 581 -3.00 -13.88 -7.41
CA SER A 581 -1.72 -13.16 -7.54
C SER A 581 -1.08 -13.41 -8.91
N CYS A 582 -0.98 -14.66 -9.37
CA CYS A 582 -0.42 -14.98 -10.68
C CYS A 582 -1.19 -14.35 -11.85
N ARG A 583 -2.54 -14.34 -11.79
CA ARG A 583 -3.39 -13.70 -12.80
C ARG A 583 -3.12 -12.20 -12.87
N SER A 584 -3.10 -11.53 -11.71
CA SER A 584 -2.80 -10.10 -11.61
C SER A 584 -1.38 -9.77 -12.10
N GLU A 585 -0.37 -10.53 -11.67
CA GLU A 585 1.02 -10.33 -12.07
C GLU A 585 1.24 -10.55 -13.57
N SER A 586 0.50 -11.45 -14.21
CA SER A 586 0.59 -11.68 -15.67
C SER A 586 0.19 -10.44 -16.47
N LEU A 587 -0.88 -9.74 -16.05
CA LEU A 587 -1.30 -8.48 -16.67
C LEU A 587 -0.27 -7.36 -16.45
N GLN A 588 0.29 -7.28 -15.24
CA GLN A 588 1.33 -6.32 -14.89
C GLN A 588 2.60 -6.56 -15.72
N SER A 589 3.01 -7.82 -15.90
CA SER A 589 4.15 -8.22 -16.74
C SER A 589 3.98 -7.77 -18.19
N LEU A 590 2.80 -8.01 -18.78
CA LEU A 590 2.51 -7.58 -20.15
C LEU A 590 2.59 -6.05 -20.33
N LYS A 591 2.10 -5.28 -19.35
CA LYS A 591 2.21 -3.81 -19.37
C LYS A 591 3.67 -3.38 -19.23
N LEU A 592 4.42 -4.02 -18.34
CA LEU A 592 5.85 -3.76 -18.14
C LEU A 592 6.63 -3.99 -19.44
N LEU A 593 6.41 -5.12 -20.12
CA LEU A 593 7.07 -5.43 -21.40
C LEU A 593 6.74 -4.40 -22.50
N SER A 594 5.49 -3.93 -22.57
CA SER A 594 5.10 -2.85 -23.50
C SER A 594 5.78 -1.51 -23.16
N GLN A 595 5.90 -1.18 -21.87
CA GLN A 595 6.64 -0.02 -21.40
C GLN A 595 8.15 -0.16 -21.66
N GLU A 596 8.73 -1.35 -21.51
CA GLU A 596 10.13 -1.64 -21.83
C GLU A 596 10.43 -1.45 -23.31
N LEU A 597 9.56 -1.96 -24.18
CA LEU A 597 9.65 -1.77 -25.61
C LEU A 597 9.63 -0.27 -25.97
N SER A 598 8.67 0.46 -25.39
CA SER A 598 8.53 1.91 -25.58
C SER A 598 9.74 2.70 -25.09
N ASN A 599 10.29 2.28 -23.96
CA ASN A 599 11.45 2.93 -23.37
C ASN A 599 12.72 2.77 -24.23
N GLY A 600 12.81 1.71 -25.04
CA GLY A 600 13.91 1.49 -25.98
C GLY A 600 14.14 2.70 -26.90
N TRP A 601 13.10 3.12 -27.62
CA TRP A 601 13.19 4.29 -28.51
C TRP A 601 13.11 5.63 -27.76
N ARG A 602 12.37 5.72 -26.64
CA ARG A 602 12.33 6.94 -25.81
C ARG A 602 13.72 7.32 -25.28
N LYS A 603 14.55 6.33 -24.88
CA LYS A 603 15.95 6.56 -24.46
C LYS A 603 16.78 7.24 -25.55
N GLN A 604 16.73 6.72 -26.77
CA GLN A 604 17.49 7.29 -27.88
C GLN A 604 16.97 8.69 -28.22
N ALA A 605 15.65 8.87 -28.28
CA ALA A 605 15.04 10.18 -28.52
C ALA A 605 15.44 11.22 -27.45
N LEU A 606 15.41 10.86 -26.17
CA LEU A 606 15.84 11.75 -25.08
C LEU A 606 17.33 12.06 -25.15
N GLN A 607 18.18 11.08 -25.47
CA GLN A 607 19.63 11.30 -25.65
C GLN A 607 19.91 12.31 -26.75
N HIS A 608 19.21 12.22 -27.89
CA HIS A 608 19.31 13.21 -28.96
C HIS A 608 18.87 14.62 -28.50
N LEU A 609 17.76 14.73 -27.76
CA LEU A 609 17.29 16.01 -27.21
C LEU A 609 18.27 16.60 -26.18
N CYS A 610 18.83 15.78 -25.30
CA CYS A 610 19.81 16.19 -24.29
C CYS A 610 21.14 16.61 -24.93
N ALA A 611 21.62 15.90 -25.94
CA ALA A 611 22.82 16.24 -26.69
C ALA A 611 22.65 17.59 -27.41
N ASP A 612 21.49 17.80 -28.05
CA ASP A 612 21.15 19.07 -28.68
C ASP A 612 21.07 20.22 -27.68
N CYS A 613 20.41 20.01 -26.53
CA CYS A 613 20.34 21.01 -25.45
C CYS A 613 21.73 21.37 -24.91
N SER A 614 22.62 20.39 -24.77
CA SER A 614 23.99 20.59 -24.29
C SER A 614 24.83 21.36 -25.31
N ALA A 615 24.74 21.00 -26.59
CA ALA A 615 25.44 21.69 -27.68
C ALA A 615 25.04 23.16 -27.80
N ASN A 616 23.78 23.48 -27.51
CA ASN A 616 23.20 24.80 -27.69
C ASN A 616 22.90 25.53 -26.36
N GLY A 617 23.42 25.04 -25.24
CA GLY A 617 23.10 25.54 -23.90
C GLY A 617 23.52 26.99 -23.63
N LYS A 618 24.46 27.52 -24.43
CA LYS A 618 24.93 28.91 -24.35
C LYS A 618 24.03 29.92 -25.10
N MET A 619 23.05 29.45 -25.88
CA MET A 619 22.17 30.31 -26.67
C MET A 619 21.01 30.89 -25.85
N PRO A 620 20.51 32.10 -26.18
CA PRO A 620 19.30 32.66 -25.58
C PRO A 620 18.07 31.76 -25.76
N THR A 621 17.17 31.74 -24.78
CA THR A 621 15.96 30.87 -24.79
C THR A 621 15.09 31.04 -26.03
N ALA A 622 14.88 32.27 -26.51
CA ALA A 622 14.07 32.53 -27.70
C ALA A 622 14.66 31.89 -28.97
N GLU A 623 15.99 31.91 -29.12
CA GLU A 623 16.67 31.27 -30.26
C GLU A 623 16.64 29.75 -30.14
N ARG A 624 16.77 29.22 -28.92
CA ARG A 624 16.63 27.78 -28.66
C ARG A 624 15.25 27.25 -29.08
N MET A 625 14.19 28.03 -28.84
CA MET A 625 12.81 27.69 -29.20
C MET A 625 12.56 27.72 -30.72
N ARG A 626 13.10 28.71 -31.45
CA ARG A 626 12.93 28.82 -32.92
C ARG A 626 13.45 27.61 -33.70
N ARG A 627 14.32 26.79 -33.11
CA ARG A 627 14.81 25.55 -33.71
C ARG A 627 13.73 24.50 -33.90
N PHE A 628 12.61 24.62 -33.18
CA PHE A 628 11.42 23.79 -33.38
C PHE A 628 10.48 24.31 -34.49
N GLU A 629 10.77 25.47 -35.10
CA GLU A 629 9.87 26.15 -36.04
C GLU A 629 10.42 26.21 -37.49
N GLY A 630 11.59 25.62 -37.77
CA GLY A 630 12.24 25.66 -39.10
C GLY A 630 12.23 24.34 -39.90
N PRO A 631 12.73 24.33 -41.15
CA PRO A 631 12.84 23.12 -41.99
C PRO A 631 13.82 22.08 -41.44
N GLN A 632 14.82 22.50 -40.64
CA GLN A 632 15.73 21.61 -39.90
C GLN A 632 15.10 21.03 -38.62
N ALA A 633 13.90 21.49 -38.22
CA ALA A 633 13.20 21.03 -37.03
C ALA A 633 12.62 19.62 -37.17
N ALA A 634 12.59 19.03 -38.37
CA ALA A 634 11.98 17.73 -38.61
C ALA A 634 12.59 16.62 -37.73
N ALA A 635 13.92 16.61 -37.57
CA ALA A 635 14.60 15.66 -36.70
C ALA A 635 14.26 15.87 -35.21
N LEU A 636 14.24 17.12 -34.73
CA LEU A 636 13.89 17.45 -33.35
C LEU A 636 12.40 17.16 -33.04
N LYS A 637 11.50 17.44 -33.98
CA LYS A 637 10.07 17.09 -33.87
C LYS A 637 9.86 15.58 -33.86
N ALA A 638 10.63 14.84 -34.66
CA ALA A 638 10.59 13.38 -34.64
C ALA A 638 11.00 12.82 -33.27
N CYS A 639 11.95 13.46 -32.55
CA CYS A 639 12.30 13.09 -31.17
C CYS A 639 11.21 13.39 -30.14
N LEU A 640 10.22 14.24 -30.45
CA LEU A 640 9.07 14.48 -29.56
C LEU A 640 7.98 13.41 -29.72
N GLY A 641 7.87 12.80 -30.91
CA GLY A 641 6.87 11.77 -31.22
C GLY A 641 6.82 10.61 -30.21
N PRO A 642 7.95 9.99 -29.83
CA PRO A 642 8.02 8.95 -28.80
C PRO A 642 7.37 9.24 -27.44
N PHE A 643 7.19 10.52 -27.10
CA PHE A 643 6.59 10.96 -25.84
C PHE A 643 5.13 11.40 -26.00
N GLN A 644 4.60 11.38 -27.23
CA GLN A 644 3.23 11.79 -27.55
C GLN A 644 2.38 10.57 -27.86
N ASP A 645 1.45 10.25 -26.98
CA ASP A 645 0.47 9.19 -27.23
C ASP A 645 -0.76 9.79 -27.90
N ARG A 646 -1.21 9.16 -28.99
CA ARG A 646 -2.47 9.50 -29.66
C ARG A 646 -3.63 8.78 -28.98
N ILE A 647 -4.60 9.54 -28.52
CA ILE A 647 -5.83 9.03 -27.91
C ILE A 647 -6.93 9.09 -28.96
N SER A 648 -7.57 7.94 -29.22
CA SER A 648 -8.77 7.88 -30.05
C SER A 648 -9.78 6.93 -29.44
N PHE A 649 -11.03 7.37 -29.42
CA PHE A 649 -12.20 6.56 -29.01
C PHE A 649 -13.21 6.43 -30.16
N ALA A 650 -12.76 6.66 -31.39
CA ALA A 650 -13.59 6.51 -32.58
C ALA A 650 -14.02 5.05 -32.75
N VAL A 651 -15.28 4.84 -33.13
CA VAL A 651 -15.73 3.50 -33.54
C VAL A 651 -15.47 3.36 -35.03
N ASP A 652 -14.92 2.22 -35.42
CA ASP A 652 -14.69 1.91 -36.82
C ASP A 652 -16.01 1.94 -37.61
N ASP A 653 -15.96 2.53 -38.80
CA ASP A 653 -17.08 2.57 -39.73
C ASP A 653 -17.13 1.35 -40.66
N LYS A 654 -16.26 0.36 -40.41
CA LYS A 654 -16.04 -0.86 -41.20
C LYS A 654 -15.65 -2.02 -40.28
N ILE A 655 -15.80 -3.24 -40.78
CA ILE A 655 -15.39 -4.43 -40.03
C ILE A 655 -13.91 -4.72 -40.32
N LEU A 656 -13.10 -4.53 -39.28
CA LEU A 656 -11.67 -4.81 -39.28
C LEU A 656 -11.39 -6.19 -38.68
N PRO A 657 -10.38 -6.92 -39.18
CA PRO A 657 -9.94 -8.17 -38.55
C PRO A 657 -9.35 -7.89 -37.16
N PRO A 658 -9.52 -8.80 -36.19
CA PRO A 658 -8.92 -8.66 -34.87
C PRO A 658 -7.41 -8.66 -35.03
N ARG A 659 -6.77 -7.60 -34.52
CA ARG A 659 -5.32 -7.46 -34.49
C ARG A 659 -4.78 -8.07 -33.21
N SER A 660 -3.73 -8.86 -33.30
CA SER A 660 -3.03 -9.34 -32.11
C SER A 660 -2.31 -8.19 -31.41
N TYR A 661 -2.12 -8.31 -30.09
CA TYR A 661 -1.38 -7.31 -29.33
C TYR A 661 0.06 -7.13 -29.86
N ARG A 662 0.68 -8.23 -30.31
CA ARG A 662 1.99 -8.21 -30.98
C ARG A 662 1.98 -7.35 -32.25
N GLU A 663 0.98 -7.47 -33.10
CA GLU A 663 0.90 -6.68 -34.35
C GLU A 663 0.78 -5.18 -34.06
N VAL A 664 0.01 -4.81 -33.03
CA VAL A 664 -0.11 -3.40 -32.61
C VAL A 664 1.23 -2.84 -32.14
N LEU A 665 1.98 -3.61 -31.34
CA LEU A 665 3.30 -3.19 -30.88
C LEU A 665 4.36 -3.22 -31.99
N GLN A 666 4.23 -4.12 -32.97
CA GLN A 666 5.09 -4.14 -34.15
C GLN A 666 4.93 -2.85 -34.98
N ASP A 667 3.69 -2.37 -35.19
CA ASP A 667 3.46 -1.09 -35.86
C ASP A 667 4.15 0.07 -35.12
N GLN A 668 4.12 0.07 -33.79
CA GLN A 668 4.81 1.08 -32.97
C GLN A 668 6.34 1.00 -33.13
N CYS A 669 6.89 -0.21 -33.17
CA CYS A 669 8.31 -0.42 -33.49
C CYS A 669 8.65 0.14 -34.88
N ASP A 670 7.80 -0.10 -35.87
CA ASP A 670 8.00 0.32 -37.25
C ASP A 670 7.88 1.85 -37.39
N GLU A 671 6.94 2.49 -36.69
CA GLU A 671 6.81 3.96 -36.60
C GLU A 671 8.06 4.62 -36.00
N HIS A 672 8.73 3.94 -35.07
CA HIS A 672 9.91 4.45 -34.36
C HIS A 672 11.23 3.80 -34.78
N VAL A 673 11.27 3.15 -35.94
CA VAL A 673 12.45 2.40 -36.44
C VAL A 673 13.73 3.25 -36.50
N GLN A 674 13.61 4.56 -36.72
CA GLN A 674 14.73 5.51 -36.75
C GLN A 674 15.51 5.58 -35.43
N PHE A 675 14.89 5.22 -34.31
CA PHE A 675 15.50 5.19 -32.98
C PHE A 675 16.06 3.81 -32.60
N CYS A 676 15.99 2.81 -33.48
CA CYS A 676 16.47 1.43 -33.25
C CYS A 676 17.50 1.02 -34.31
N SER A 677 18.60 1.78 -34.36
CA SER A 677 19.64 1.63 -35.39
C SER A 677 20.69 0.58 -35.04
N SER A 678 20.92 0.27 -33.76
CA SER A 678 21.93 -0.73 -33.35
C SER A 678 21.39 -2.16 -33.45
N GLU A 679 22.26 -3.12 -33.79
CA GLU A 679 21.91 -4.55 -33.83
C GLU A 679 21.44 -5.06 -32.46
N ARG A 680 22.03 -4.52 -31.38
CA ARG A 680 21.64 -4.82 -30.01
C ARG A 680 20.21 -4.39 -29.70
N ASP A 681 19.81 -3.19 -30.12
CA ASP A 681 18.46 -2.67 -29.87
C ASP A 681 17.42 -3.48 -30.66
N ARG A 682 17.71 -3.82 -31.92
CA ARG A 682 16.84 -4.65 -32.75
C ARG A 682 16.65 -6.06 -32.17
N LYS A 683 17.73 -6.66 -31.67
CA LYS A 683 17.65 -7.95 -30.97
C LYS A 683 16.79 -7.85 -29.71
N ARG A 684 16.99 -6.81 -28.90
CA ARG A 684 16.17 -6.58 -27.69
C ARG A 684 14.69 -6.43 -28.03
N GLN A 685 14.36 -5.65 -29.06
CA GLN A 685 12.97 -5.48 -29.51
C GLN A 685 12.36 -6.83 -29.95
N HIS A 686 13.11 -7.63 -30.71
CA HIS A 686 12.66 -8.95 -31.13
C HIS A 686 12.39 -9.88 -29.93
N ASP A 687 13.34 -9.96 -29.00
CA ASP A 687 13.24 -10.80 -27.79
C ASP A 687 12.04 -10.36 -26.91
N LEU A 688 11.80 -9.05 -26.79
CA LEU A 688 10.64 -8.51 -26.07
C LEU A 688 9.32 -8.86 -26.76
N LEU A 689 9.22 -8.70 -28.08
CA LEU A 689 8.02 -9.06 -28.84
C LEU A 689 7.71 -10.57 -28.73
N GLU A 690 8.73 -11.43 -28.72
CA GLU A 690 8.55 -12.87 -28.47
C GLU A 690 8.09 -13.19 -27.04
N ARG A 691 8.58 -12.46 -26.02
CA ARG A 691 8.08 -12.60 -24.64
C ARG A 691 6.61 -12.18 -24.55
N ILE A 692 6.25 -11.04 -25.15
CA ILE A 692 4.87 -10.56 -25.19
C ILE A 692 3.96 -11.57 -25.90
N GLU A 693 4.40 -12.16 -27.01
CA GLU A 693 3.61 -13.19 -27.69
C GLU A 693 3.41 -14.45 -26.83
N ARG A 694 4.42 -14.86 -26.07
CA ARG A 694 4.30 -16.00 -25.14
C ARG A 694 3.34 -15.70 -23.99
N GLU A 695 3.47 -14.54 -23.34
CA GLU A 695 2.63 -14.16 -22.21
C GLU A 695 1.19 -13.86 -22.62
N SER A 696 0.99 -13.25 -23.80
CA SER A 696 -0.35 -12.97 -24.36
C SER A 696 -1.13 -14.22 -24.75
N LYS A 697 -0.46 -15.37 -24.99
CA LYS A 697 -1.13 -16.65 -25.24
C LYS A 697 -1.62 -17.34 -23.95
N VAL A 698 -1.06 -16.96 -22.80
CA VAL A 698 -1.41 -17.53 -21.49
C VAL A 698 -2.54 -16.73 -20.83
N SER A 699 -2.61 -15.42 -21.08
CA SER A 699 -3.69 -14.55 -20.59
C SER A 699 -4.88 -14.58 -21.54
N GLU A 700 -6.12 -14.72 -21.02
CA GLU A 700 -7.32 -14.69 -21.85
C GLU A 700 -7.40 -13.35 -22.60
N ALA A 701 -7.42 -13.39 -23.93
CA ALA A 701 -7.30 -12.21 -24.80
C ALA A 701 -8.34 -11.10 -24.56
N GLN A 702 -9.47 -11.43 -23.93
CA GLN A 702 -10.54 -10.49 -23.58
C GLN A 702 -10.21 -9.63 -22.34
N GLU A 703 -9.46 -10.17 -21.37
CA GLU A 703 -9.04 -9.39 -20.18
C GLU A 703 -7.91 -8.41 -20.52
N MET A 704 -7.06 -8.73 -21.51
CA MET A 704 -5.91 -7.90 -21.89
C MET A 704 -6.30 -6.53 -22.49
N GLN A 705 -7.28 -6.45 -23.41
CA GLN A 705 -7.60 -5.17 -24.06
C GLN A 705 -8.25 -4.14 -23.12
N GLN A 706 -8.86 -4.59 -22.01
CA GLN A 706 -9.58 -3.73 -21.07
C GLN A 706 -8.89 -3.61 -19.71
N GLY A 707 -8.13 -4.64 -19.30
CA GLY A 707 -7.37 -4.68 -18.05
C GLY A 707 -6.21 -3.68 -18.00
N PHE A 708 -5.70 -3.19 -19.14
CA PHE A 708 -4.73 -2.09 -19.15
C PHE A 708 -5.33 -0.74 -18.72
N THR A 709 -6.66 -0.60 -18.66
CA THR A 709 -7.36 0.68 -18.41
C THR A 709 -8.17 0.73 -17.12
N ALA A 710 -8.17 -0.33 -16.31
CA ALA A 710 -8.89 -0.38 -15.06
C ALA A 710 -8.02 -1.04 -13.99
N GLU A 711 -7.79 -0.30 -12.90
CA GLU A 711 -7.14 -0.75 -11.65
C GLU A 711 -5.61 -0.85 -11.81
N VAL A 712 -4.78 -0.16 -11.02
CA VAL A 712 -4.70 -0.30 -9.56
C VAL A 712 -4.06 0.96 -8.93
N VAL A 713 -4.45 2.20 -9.25
CA VAL A 713 -3.87 3.43 -8.63
C VAL A 713 -4.18 3.54 -7.11
N HIS A 714 -4.66 2.46 -6.50
CA HIS A 714 -5.42 2.43 -5.26
C HIS A 714 -4.57 2.33 -3.98
N GLU A 715 -3.49 1.56 -4.00
CA GLU A 715 -2.70 1.29 -2.78
C GLU A 715 -1.67 2.40 -2.48
N GLN A 716 -1.07 3.02 -3.51
CA GLN A 716 0.08 3.93 -3.32
C GLN A 716 -0.24 5.21 -2.54
N GLU A 717 -1.40 5.83 -2.80
CA GLU A 717 -1.78 7.10 -2.17
C GLU A 717 -2.20 6.92 -0.69
N ALA A 718 -2.78 5.76 -0.35
CA ALA A 718 -3.22 5.43 1.01
C ALA A 718 -2.04 4.97 1.88
N GLU A 719 -1.18 4.09 1.35
CA GLU A 719 0.02 3.61 2.05
C GLU A 719 0.99 4.78 2.36
N GLN A 720 1.27 5.67 1.39
CA GLN A 720 2.20 6.80 1.61
C GLN A 720 1.78 7.76 2.72
N GLN A 721 0.48 7.98 2.91
CA GLN A 721 0.00 8.85 3.97
C GLN A 721 -0.09 8.16 5.31
N GLN A 722 -0.56 6.91 5.33
CA GLN A 722 -0.59 6.10 6.53
C GLN A 722 0.81 5.86 7.07
N GLU A 723 1.83 5.73 6.22
CA GLU A 723 3.25 5.64 6.63
C GLU A 723 3.78 6.94 7.22
N GLN A 724 3.42 8.11 6.68
CA GLN A 724 3.79 9.40 7.29
C GLN A 724 3.16 9.57 8.69
N GLU A 725 1.96 9.02 8.89
CA GLU A 725 1.29 8.99 10.19
C GLU A 725 1.85 7.88 11.10
N GLU A 726 2.25 6.73 10.56
CA GLU A 726 2.92 5.64 11.29
C GLU A 726 4.32 6.07 11.76
N GLU A 727 5.07 6.86 10.97
CA GLU A 727 6.32 7.49 11.43
C GLU A 727 6.08 8.40 12.65
N GLN A 728 4.98 9.15 12.67
CA GLN A 728 4.58 10.02 13.79
C GLN A 728 4.03 9.23 15.00
N GLU A 729 3.35 8.12 14.78
CA GLU A 729 2.87 7.25 15.87
C GLU A 729 4.00 6.36 16.44
N GLU A 730 4.96 5.93 15.60
CA GLU A 730 6.20 5.25 16.02
C GLU A 730 7.08 6.15 16.90
N GLU A 731 7.02 7.48 16.73
CA GLU A 731 7.62 8.44 17.67
C GLU A 731 7.01 8.33 19.08
N GLN A 732 5.72 7.94 19.19
CA GLN A 732 5.03 7.85 20.47
C GLN A 732 5.10 6.47 21.14
N GLU A 733 5.21 5.36 20.38
CA GLU A 733 5.18 3.98 20.91
C GLU A 733 6.55 3.27 21.04
N SER A 734 7.65 3.90 20.61
CA SER A 734 9.00 3.28 20.66
C SER A 734 9.49 2.99 22.09
N ALA A 735 9.89 1.73 22.34
CA ALA A 735 10.63 1.33 23.56
C ALA A 735 12.07 1.87 23.62
N PHE A 736 12.57 2.41 22.51
CA PHE A 736 13.86 3.09 22.40
C PHE A 736 13.62 4.60 22.49
N THR A 737 14.39 5.30 23.32
CA THR A 737 14.28 6.76 23.40
C THR A 737 14.80 7.38 22.09
N ARG A 738 14.09 8.37 21.52
CA ARG A 738 14.45 9.04 20.25
C ARG A 738 14.98 10.46 20.42
N ASP A 739 15.20 10.88 21.66
CA ASP A 739 15.81 12.18 21.96
C ASP A 739 17.19 12.30 21.29
N ASP A 740 17.43 13.45 20.65
CA ASP A 740 18.68 13.79 19.95
C ASP A 740 18.97 12.95 18.67
N GLU A 741 17.94 12.40 17.99
CA GLU A 741 18.11 11.64 16.72
C GLU A 741 18.16 12.50 15.44
N GLN A 742 17.98 13.82 15.54
CA GLN A 742 18.05 14.73 14.40
C GLN A 742 19.44 14.69 13.74
N PRO A 743 19.57 14.90 12.42
CA PRO A 743 20.89 14.94 11.78
C PRO A 743 21.73 16.12 12.27
N ASN A 744 22.97 15.87 12.70
CA ASN A 744 23.98 16.88 12.95
C ASN A 744 24.61 17.34 11.62
N PRO A 745 24.45 18.62 11.24
CA PRO A 745 25.14 19.16 10.08
C PRO A 745 26.63 19.32 10.39
N TRP A 746 27.49 18.96 9.43
CA TRP A 746 28.94 19.11 9.51
C TRP A 746 29.50 19.69 8.20
N ALA A 747 30.65 20.35 8.27
CA ALA A 747 31.24 21.04 7.12
C ALA A 747 31.95 20.06 6.17
N SER A 748 31.56 20.06 4.89
CA SER A 748 32.14 19.13 3.89
C SER A 748 33.63 19.33 3.61
N LYS A 749 34.18 20.51 3.96
CA LYS A 749 35.62 20.80 3.87
C LYS A 749 36.48 19.85 4.70
N ILE A 750 35.91 19.23 5.75
CA ILE A 750 36.60 18.24 6.59
C ILE A 750 37.12 17.06 5.75
N LEU A 751 36.43 16.72 4.65
CA LEU A 751 36.82 15.63 3.75
C LEU A 751 38.11 15.90 2.93
N MET A 752 38.72 17.08 3.08
CA MET A 752 39.98 17.43 2.42
C MET A 752 41.22 17.04 3.25
N GLU A 753 41.04 16.70 4.52
CA GLU A 753 42.10 16.37 5.50
C GLU A 753 41.92 14.92 6.00
N PRO A 754 42.90 14.28 6.66
CA PRO A 754 42.68 12.95 7.25
C PRO A 754 41.67 12.98 8.43
N PRO A 755 40.92 11.88 8.66
CA PRO A 755 39.98 11.79 9.79
C PRO A 755 40.68 11.92 11.15
N GLU A 756 40.14 12.77 12.02
CA GLU A 756 40.57 12.94 13.41
C GLU A 756 39.49 12.46 14.40
N GLU A 757 39.89 11.81 15.50
CA GLU A 757 38.93 11.39 16.54
C GLU A 757 38.37 12.60 17.33
N PRO A 758 37.11 12.52 17.80
CA PRO A 758 36.56 13.50 18.73
C PRO A 758 37.34 13.48 20.06
N THR A 759 37.77 14.63 20.56
CA THR A 759 38.44 14.73 21.86
C THR A 759 37.45 14.49 23.00
N SER A 760 37.87 13.73 24.02
CA SER A 760 37.02 13.21 25.12
C SER A 760 36.51 14.26 26.13
N GLN A 761 36.51 15.55 25.79
CA GLN A 761 36.08 16.64 26.66
C GLN A 761 35.13 17.59 25.90
N GLY A 762 33.82 17.45 26.13
CA GLY A 762 32.83 18.50 25.84
C GLY A 762 31.73 18.08 24.86
N CYS A 763 30.52 17.86 25.40
CA CYS A 763 29.28 17.55 24.67
C CYS A 763 28.72 18.74 23.83
N GLN A 764 29.58 19.51 23.16
CA GLN A 764 29.16 20.63 22.28
C GLN A 764 29.81 20.59 20.87
N GLY A 765 30.63 19.58 20.54
CA GLY A 765 31.53 19.61 19.39
C GLY A 765 31.18 18.70 18.19
N SER A 766 29.92 18.44 17.85
CA SER A 766 29.61 17.61 16.65
C SER A 766 29.84 18.35 15.31
N GLN A 767 29.93 19.68 15.32
CA GLN A 767 30.07 20.46 14.08
C GLN A 767 31.45 20.31 13.40
N ASP A 768 32.52 20.06 14.17
CA ASP A 768 33.89 20.07 13.66
C ASP A 768 34.50 18.67 13.43
N ARG A 769 33.98 17.60 14.08
CA ARG A 769 34.52 16.22 13.95
C ARG A 769 33.40 15.16 13.95
N PRO A 770 32.78 14.89 12.80
CA PRO A 770 31.59 14.03 12.69
C PRO A 770 31.90 12.52 12.64
N PHE A 771 33.17 12.11 12.58
CA PHE A 771 33.54 10.69 12.38
C PHE A 771 34.29 10.12 13.59
N TYR A 772 33.99 8.87 13.93
CA TYR A 772 34.73 8.10 14.95
C TYR A 772 35.01 6.67 14.46
N ARG A 773 36.03 6.00 15.03
CA ARG A 773 36.43 4.66 14.58
C ARG A 773 35.40 3.59 14.93
N LEU A 774 35.16 2.66 14.01
CA LEU A 774 34.25 1.52 14.23
C LEU A 774 34.68 0.67 15.43
N ARG A 775 35.98 0.49 15.65
CA ARG A 775 36.53 -0.25 16.81
C ARG A 775 36.17 0.36 18.18
N SER A 776 35.72 1.61 18.20
CA SER A 776 35.31 2.32 19.42
C SER A 776 33.79 2.24 19.63
N PHE A 777 33.04 1.67 18.69
CA PHE A 777 31.58 1.52 18.76
C PHE A 777 31.18 0.59 19.91
N ARG A 778 30.24 1.06 20.73
CA ARG A 778 29.54 0.27 21.74
C ARG A 778 28.13 0.83 21.87
N ALA A 779 27.14 -0.02 21.95
CA ALA A 779 25.77 0.37 22.27
C ALA A 779 25.53 0.47 23.78
N ARG A 780 26.32 -0.29 24.57
CA ARG A 780 26.29 -0.28 26.03
C ARG A 780 27.72 -0.31 26.60
N PRO A 781 27.93 0.19 27.82
CA PRO A 781 29.24 0.17 28.46
C PRO A 781 29.85 -1.24 28.55
N GLU A 782 29.01 -2.27 28.74
CA GLU A 782 29.42 -3.65 28.95
C GLU A 782 29.73 -4.40 27.64
N GLN A 783 29.38 -3.84 26.47
CA GLN A 783 29.61 -4.51 25.18
C GLN A 783 31.11 -4.60 24.88
N PRO A 784 31.63 -5.79 24.49
CA PRO A 784 33.04 -5.94 24.15
C PRO A 784 33.39 -5.14 22.88
N LEU A 785 34.58 -4.55 22.85
CA LEU A 785 35.11 -3.90 21.67
C LEU A 785 35.63 -4.95 20.68
N LEU A 786 35.31 -4.77 19.39
CA LEU A 786 35.86 -5.59 18.32
C LEU A 786 37.12 -4.91 17.75
N PRO A 787 38.32 -5.49 17.89
CA PRO A 787 39.55 -4.90 17.37
C PRO A 787 39.61 -5.10 15.85
N VAL A 788 38.92 -4.23 15.11
CA VAL A 788 38.88 -4.19 13.64
C VAL A 788 39.86 -3.17 13.06
N ASP A 789 40.08 -3.24 11.75
CA ASP A 789 40.93 -2.32 10.98
C ASP A 789 40.66 -0.84 11.34
N SER A 790 41.74 -0.11 11.66
CA SER A 790 41.71 1.32 12.05
C SER A 790 41.25 2.28 10.95
N SER A 791 41.15 1.79 9.71
CA SER A 791 40.62 2.51 8.55
C SER A 791 39.09 2.52 8.46
N LEU A 792 38.39 1.79 9.32
CA LEU A 792 36.92 1.75 9.39
C LEU A 792 36.37 2.79 10.36
N TRP A 793 35.47 3.64 9.87
CA TRP A 793 34.88 4.76 10.60
C TRP A 793 33.35 4.77 10.48
N LEU A 794 32.71 5.45 11.43
CA LEU A 794 31.27 5.67 11.51
C LEU A 794 31.00 7.17 11.59
N SER A 795 29.95 7.64 10.93
CA SER A 795 29.37 8.96 11.16
C SER A 795 28.63 9.01 12.52
N ASP A 796 28.74 10.13 13.23
CA ASP A 796 27.96 10.43 14.42
C ASP A 796 26.45 10.41 14.14
N ASN A 797 26.04 10.77 12.93
CA ASN A 797 24.67 10.69 12.43
C ASN A 797 24.16 9.25 12.27
N PHE A 798 25.07 8.26 12.19
CA PHE A 798 24.71 6.86 12.19
C PHE A 798 24.38 6.37 13.61
N PHE A 799 25.30 6.59 14.55
CA PHE A 799 25.11 6.32 15.97
C PHE A 799 26.00 7.23 16.81
N ARG A 800 25.44 7.93 17.81
CA ARG A 800 26.23 8.87 18.59
C ARG A 800 26.89 8.18 19.79
N PRO A 801 28.21 8.33 20.00
CA PRO A 801 28.87 7.84 21.21
C PRO A 801 28.29 8.41 22.51
N SER A 802 27.68 9.60 22.46
CA SER A 802 27.01 10.23 23.61
C SER A 802 25.76 9.46 24.08
N TRP A 803 25.17 8.60 23.25
CA TRP A 803 24.00 7.83 23.62
C TRP A 803 24.29 6.66 24.57
N VAL A 804 25.56 6.26 24.69
CA VAL A 804 25.96 5.14 25.54
C VAL A 804 25.64 5.45 27.00
N GLY A 805 24.72 4.67 27.58
CA GLY A 805 24.27 4.83 28.97
C GLY A 805 23.02 5.71 29.17
N LEU A 806 22.48 6.33 28.11
CA LEU A 806 21.24 7.14 28.16
C LEU A 806 19.97 6.35 27.86
N GLY A 807 20.10 5.05 27.57
CA GLY A 807 19.00 4.18 27.16
C GLY A 807 19.39 3.35 25.94
N GLU A 808 18.49 2.47 25.50
CA GLU A 808 18.71 1.74 24.26
C GLU A 808 18.38 2.63 23.06
N ARG A 809 19.17 2.49 21.99
CA ARG A 809 18.97 3.17 20.70
C ARG A 809 19.00 2.14 19.58
N ARG A 810 18.13 2.31 18.60
CA ARG A 810 18.04 1.43 17.43
C ARG A 810 19.18 1.74 16.46
N LEU A 811 19.76 0.69 15.86
CA LEU A 811 20.78 0.86 14.82
C LEU A 811 20.14 1.02 13.43
N LYS A 812 20.62 2.03 12.69
CA LYS A 812 20.28 2.25 11.28
C LYS A 812 20.91 1.16 10.39
N THR A 813 20.34 0.90 9.23
CA THR A 813 20.92 -0.04 8.25
C THR A 813 22.06 0.63 7.49
N CYS A 814 23.17 -0.07 7.32
CA CYS A 814 24.31 0.40 6.52
C CYS A 814 23.98 0.14 5.04
N HIS A 815 23.75 1.20 4.26
CA HIS A 815 23.47 1.08 2.82
C HIS A 815 24.62 1.58 1.95
N VAL A 816 25.24 2.69 2.35
CA VAL A 816 26.27 3.38 1.58
C VAL A 816 27.48 3.62 2.47
N VAL A 817 28.65 3.43 1.88
CA VAL A 817 29.94 3.76 2.49
C VAL A 817 30.64 4.82 1.65
N LEU A 818 31.33 5.73 2.33
CA LEU A 818 32.23 6.70 1.75
C LEU A 818 33.65 6.14 1.79
N GLU A 819 34.21 5.85 0.61
CA GLU A 819 35.65 5.62 0.44
C GLU A 819 36.35 6.98 0.38
N TRP A 820 37.26 7.21 1.31
CA TRP A 820 37.90 8.49 1.53
C TRP A 820 39.42 8.39 1.47
N HIS A 821 40.01 9.19 0.58
CA HIS A 821 41.44 9.22 0.32
C HIS A 821 41.95 10.67 0.20
N PRO A 822 42.18 11.36 1.33
CA PRO A 822 42.48 12.80 1.35
C PRO A 822 43.85 13.16 0.75
N GLU A 823 44.88 12.33 0.99
CA GLU A 823 46.25 12.58 0.55
C GLU A 823 46.45 12.43 -0.98
N LEU A 824 45.63 11.62 -1.64
CA LEU A 824 45.72 11.35 -3.08
C LEU A 824 45.55 12.61 -3.93
N CYS A 825 44.64 13.50 -3.52
CA CYS A 825 44.43 14.77 -4.22
C CYS A 825 45.66 15.67 -4.13
N GLN A 826 46.23 15.79 -2.92
CA GLN A 826 47.40 16.63 -2.67
C GLN A 826 48.61 16.14 -3.45
N ASP A 827 48.84 14.82 -3.46
CA ASP A 827 49.94 14.21 -4.19
C ASP A 827 49.80 14.36 -5.71
N ARG A 828 48.59 14.19 -6.26
CA ARG A 828 48.32 14.39 -7.69
C ARG A 828 48.49 15.85 -8.12
N GLN A 829 48.01 16.79 -7.31
CA GLN A 829 48.20 18.22 -7.58
C GLN A 829 49.68 18.61 -7.51
N LYS A 830 50.42 18.09 -6.53
CA LYS A 830 51.87 18.29 -6.40
C LYS A 830 52.61 17.74 -7.62
N ARG A 831 52.25 16.56 -8.10
CA ARG A 831 52.83 15.95 -9.32
C ARG A 831 52.55 16.78 -10.57
N GLY A 832 51.31 17.19 -10.78
CA GLY A 832 50.94 18.05 -11.91
C GLY A 832 51.66 19.40 -11.86
N LEU A 833 51.77 20.01 -10.68
CA LEU A 833 52.52 21.25 -10.48
C LEU A 833 54.02 21.05 -10.74
N GLN A 834 54.62 19.93 -10.33
CA GLN A 834 56.01 19.60 -10.61
C GLN A 834 56.27 19.41 -12.12
N LEU A 835 55.34 18.81 -12.86
CA LEU A 835 55.44 18.68 -14.32
C LEU A 835 55.40 20.05 -15.00
N ARG A 836 54.47 20.93 -14.62
CA ARG A 836 54.42 22.32 -15.12
C ARG A 836 55.66 23.11 -14.73
N MET A 837 56.12 23.00 -13.50
CA MET A 837 57.35 23.65 -13.02
C MET A 837 58.55 23.17 -13.83
N ARG A 838 58.69 21.87 -14.12
CA ARG A 838 59.77 21.34 -14.98
C ARG A 838 59.71 21.92 -16.39
N ARG A 839 58.51 21.99 -16.98
CA ARG A 839 58.31 22.59 -18.29
C ARG A 839 58.69 24.07 -18.31
N PHE A 840 58.17 24.86 -17.38
CA PHE A 840 58.53 26.28 -17.26
C PHE A 840 60.00 26.48 -16.90
N PHE A 841 60.60 25.59 -16.13
CA PHE A 841 62.03 25.66 -15.82
C PHE A 841 62.89 25.55 -17.07
N VAL A 842 62.56 24.64 -17.99
CA VAL A 842 63.28 24.52 -19.28
C VAL A 842 63.11 25.80 -20.11
N GLU A 843 61.92 26.39 -20.13
CA GLU A 843 61.65 27.66 -20.83
C GLU A 843 62.43 28.83 -20.23
N GLU A 844 62.41 29.00 -18.90
CA GLU A 844 63.10 30.09 -18.19
C GLU A 844 64.62 29.93 -18.18
N ALA A 845 65.13 28.69 -18.15
CA ALA A 845 66.56 28.41 -18.25
C ALA A 845 67.10 28.72 -19.65
N ALA A 846 66.30 28.52 -20.69
CA ALA A 846 66.66 28.91 -22.06
C ALA A 846 66.71 30.44 -22.26
N ALA A 847 66.05 31.21 -21.39
CA ALA A 847 66.03 32.67 -21.43
C ALA A 847 67.25 33.36 -20.76
N GLY A 848 68.25 32.59 -20.29
CA GLY A 848 69.57 33.11 -19.91
C GLY A 848 69.75 33.55 -18.45
N GLY A 849 68.92 33.10 -17.52
CA GLY A 849 69.10 33.33 -16.07
C GLY A 849 69.97 32.28 -15.39
N THR A 850 70.43 32.55 -14.16
CA THR A 850 71.09 31.50 -13.35
C THR A 850 70.10 30.37 -13.04
N PRO A 851 70.54 29.11 -12.86
CA PRO A 851 69.64 27.99 -12.58
C PRO A 851 68.70 28.23 -11.40
N THR A 852 69.19 28.94 -10.37
CA THR A 852 68.39 29.27 -9.18
C THR A 852 67.30 30.30 -9.50
N GLU A 853 67.60 31.33 -10.31
CA GLU A 853 66.61 32.32 -10.74
C GLU A 853 65.58 31.73 -11.70
N ALA A 854 65.98 30.82 -12.59
CA ALA A 854 65.08 30.10 -13.49
C ALA A 854 64.14 29.19 -12.70
N ALA A 855 64.63 28.50 -11.65
CA ALA A 855 63.80 27.67 -10.78
C ALA A 855 62.77 28.49 -9.98
N MET A 856 63.17 29.65 -9.45
CA MET A 856 62.25 30.56 -8.75
C MET A 856 61.17 31.12 -9.68
N ARG A 857 61.55 31.58 -10.88
CA ARG A 857 60.60 32.08 -11.89
C ARG A 857 59.66 31.00 -12.39
N ALA A 858 60.17 29.79 -12.64
CA ALA A 858 59.35 28.66 -13.05
C ALA A 858 58.34 28.24 -11.98
N LEU A 859 58.72 28.25 -10.70
CA LEU A 859 57.80 27.97 -9.60
C LEU A 859 56.72 29.04 -9.47
N ALA A 860 57.09 30.33 -9.54
CA ALA A 860 56.14 31.44 -9.50
C ALA A 860 55.14 31.35 -10.68
N ARG A 861 55.65 31.14 -11.90
CA ARG A 861 54.85 30.98 -13.12
C ARG A 861 53.96 29.74 -13.08
N ALA A 862 54.44 28.63 -12.52
CA ALA A 862 53.63 27.43 -12.30
C ALA A 862 52.46 27.70 -11.34
N LYS A 863 52.73 28.42 -10.24
CA LYS A 863 51.71 28.79 -9.26
C LYS A 863 50.67 29.77 -9.82
N ASP A 864 51.10 30.77 -10.58
CA ASP A 864 50.20 31.74 -11.22
C ASP A 864 49.37 31.08 -12.34
N SER A 865 49.93 30.08 -13.05
CA SER A 865 49.20 29.37 -14.11
C SER A 865 47.93 28.68 -13.59
N LEU A 866 47.92 28.24 -12.32
CA LEU A 866 46.78 27.57 -11.71
C LEU A 866 45.55 28.46 -11.49
N GLN A 867 45.70 29.79 -11.53
CA GLN A 867 44.56 30.72 -11.36
C GLN A 867 43.66 30.76 -12.59
N ASN A 868 44.24 30.62 -13.79
CA ASN A 868 43.53 30.79 -15.06
C ASN A 868 43.43 29.48 -15.87
N ASP A 869 44.30 28.50 -15.60
CA ASP A 869 44.34 27.21 -16.28
C ASP A 869 44.55 26.08 -15.25
N PRO A 870 43.48 25.45 -14.72
CA PRO A 870 43.62 24.35 -13.77
C PRO A 870 44.35 23.15 -14.40
N LEU A 871 45.01 22.32 -13.57
CA LEU A 871 45.69 21.11 -14.03
C LEU A 871 44.69 20.18 -14.74
N SER A 872 45.05 19.73 -15.94
CA SER A 872 44.26 18.76 -16.71
C SER A 872 44.38 17.35 -16.13
N GLU A 873 43.41 16.47 -16.42
CA GLU A 873 43.46 15.06 -15.99
C GLU A 873 44.74 14.35 -16.48
N ALA A 874 45.22 14.68 -17.68
CA ALA A 874 46.45 14.13 -18.24
C ALA A 874 47.71 14.58 -17.44
N GLU A 875 47.74 15.80 -16.92
CA GLU A 875 48.82 16.32 -16.07
C GLU A 875 48.78 15.73 -14.65
N MET A 876 47.61 15.26 -14.22
CA MET A 876 47.40 14.60 -12.93
C MET A 876 47.46 13.06 -13.02
N ALA A 877 47.60 12.50 -14.23
CA ALA A 877 47.68 11.07 -14.49
C ALA A 877 49.10 10.52 -14.22
N GLY A 878 49.17 9.31 -13.66
CA GLY A 878 50.42 8.61 -13.33
C GLY A 878 50.14 7.19 -12.82
N ASP A 879 51.16 6.32 -12.83
CA ASP A 879 51.05 4.92 -12.40
C ASP A 879 50.65 4.84 -10.91
N PRO A 880 49.49 4.23 -10.57
CA PRO A 880 49.00 4.10 -9.19
C PRO A 880 49.95 3.31 -8.27
N SER A 881 50.95 2.61 -8.81
CA SER A 881 51.94 1.84 -8.05
C SER A 881 52.86 2.70 -7.15
N GLU A 882 53.06 3.99 -7.43
CA GLU A 882 53.89 4.91 -6.63
C GLU A 882 53.14 5.61 -5.48
N ALA A 883 51.80 5.59 -5.48
CA ALA A 883 50.96 6.21 -4.46
C ALA A 883 50.62 5.25 -3.28
N SER A 884 51.35 4.13 -3.15
CA SER A 884 50.87 2.91 -2.48
C SER A 884 50.88 2.88 -0.95
N ASN A 885 51.29 3.95 -0.26
CA ASN A 885 51.37 3.98 1.21
C ASN A 885 50.40 4.95 1.92
N ALA A 886 49.63 5.75 1.18
CA ALA A 886 48.68 6.66 1.79
C ALA A 886 47.42 5.92 2.28
N PRO A 887 46.94 6.17 3.53
CA PRO A 887 45.84 5.43 4.12
C PRO A 887 44.51 5.72 3.41
N ARG A 888 43.77 4.66 3.09
CA ARG A 888 42.38 4.71 2.61
C ARG A 888 41.44 4.47 3.77
N TYR A 889 40.43 5.32 3.91
CA TYR A 889 39.42 5.20 4.95
C TYR A 889 38.08 4.79 4.36
N VAL A 890 37.31 4.00 5.11
CA VAL A 890 35.94 3.62 4.76
C VAL A 890 35.03 4.09 5.88
N VAL A 891 34.11 5.00 5.56
CA VAL A 891 33.19 5.60 6.52
C VAL A 891 31.78 5.13 6.23
N VAL A 892 31.08 4.57 7.23
CA VAL A 892 29.64 4.31 7.13
C VAL A 892 28.90 5.63 7.32
N VAL A 893 28.10 5.99 6.33
CA VAL A 893 27.30 7.23 6.33
C VAL A 893 25.82 6.89 6.23
N THR A 894 24.97 7.80 6.69
CA THR A 894 23.52 7.69 6.51
C THR A 894 23.12 7.94 5.05
N LEU A 895 21.92 7.51 4.65
CA LEU A 895 21.40 7.76 3.29
C LEU A 895 21.30 9.26 2.98
N ALA A 896 20.85 10.07 3.94
CA ALA A 896 20.75 11.52 3.80
C ALA A 896 22.13 12.18 3.58
N GLU A 897 23.16 11.72 4.30
CA GLU A 897 24.54 12.16 4.09
C GLU A 897 25.07 11.74 2.71
N ALA A 898 24.82 10.49 2.31
CA ALA A 898 25.23 9.99 1.00
C ALA A 898 24.60 10.79 -0.15
N GLU A 899 23.31 11.15 -0.04
CA GLU A 899 22.64 11.98 -1.03
C GLU A 899 23.26 13.39 -1.12
N THR A 900 23.50 14.02 0.03
CA THR A 900 24.13 15.34 0.10
C THR A 900 25.54 15.32 -0.49
N LEU A 901 26.34 14.31 -0.12
CA LEU A 901 27.70 14.12 -0.65
C LEU A 901 27.70 13.92 -2.15
N ARG A 902 26.74 13.17 -2.70
CA ARG A 902 26.62 12.96 -4.15
C ARG A 902 26.52 14.28 -4.92
N PHE A 903 25.73 15.24 -4.44
CA PHE A 903 25.64 16.55 -5.08
C PHE A 903 26.97 17.32 -5.01
N GLN A 904 27.63 17.27 -3.85
CA GLN A 904 28.89 17.97 -3.61
C GLN A 904 30.09 17.38 -4.35
N LEU A 905 30.12 16.06 -4.58
CA LEU A 905 31.17 15.37 -5.35
C LEU A 905 31.30 15.89 -6.78
N ARG A 906 30.24 16.47 -7.36
CA ARG A 906 30.26 17.09 -8.69
C ARG A 906 30.60 18.58 -8.69
N HIS A 907 30.64 19.20 -7.50
CA HIS A 907 30.81 20.63 -7.32
C HIS A 907 31.97 20.92 -6.36
N SER A 908 31.67 21.22 -5.09
CA SER A 908 32.63 21.66 -4.07
C SER A 908 33.72 20.63 -3.75
N LEU A 909 33.43 19.33 -3.93
CA LEU A 909 34.34 18.22 -3.63
C LEU A 909 34.86 17.51 -4.89
N ALA A 910 34.67 18.08 -6.08
CA ALA A 910 35.08 17.46 -7.35
C ALA A 910 36.57 17.10 -7.39
N ARG A 911 37.39 17.86 -6.66
CA ARG A 911 38.84 17.66 -6.58
C ARG A 911 39.28 16.71 -5.47
N ALA A 912 38.42 16.38 -4.50
CA ALA A 912 38.76 15.47 -3.41
C ALA A 912 38.96 14.02 -3.94
N GLY A 913 39.60 13.14 -3.16
CA GLY A 913 39.72 11.71 -3.49
C GLY A 913 38.61 10.91 -2.79
N LEU A 914 37.38 10.97 -3.30
CA LEU A 914 36.20 10.44 -2.63
C LEU A 914 35.36 9.57 -3.56
N ALA A 915 34.80 8.49 -3.03
CA ALA A 915 33.82 7.66 -3.72
C ALA A 915 32.72 7.18 -2.79
N LEU A 916 31.48 7.19 -3.27
CA LEU A 916 30.35 6.53 -2.62
C LEU A 916 30.18 5.14 -3.21
N ARG A 917 30.05 4.14 -2.34
CA ARG A 917 29.83 2.74 -2.71
C ARG A 917 28.66 2.14 -1.94
N GLY A 918 27.98 1.18 -2.53
CA GLY A 918 27.11 0.29 -1.76
C GLY A 918 27.93 -0.64 -0.86
N CYS A 919 27.29 -1.23 0.15
CA CYS A 919 27.95 -2.18 1.06
C CYS A 919 28.52 -3.43 0.37
N GLN A 920 28.02 -3.77 -0.83
CA GLN A 920 28.55 -4.84 -1.69
C GLN A 920 29.75 -4.40 -2.55
N GLY A 921 30.23 -3.16 -2.41
CA GLY A 921 31.41 -2.63 -3.09
C GLY A 921 31.18 -1.98 -4.46
N ARG A 922 29.95 -2.05 -5.00
CA ARG A 922 29.56 -1.38 -6.24
C ARG A 922 29.75 0.15 -6.11
N LEU A 923 30.50 0.74 -7.05
CA LEU A 923 30.72 2.18 -7.13
C LEU A 923 29.43 2.89 -7.56
N LEU A 924 28.98 3.86 -6.77
CA LEU A 924 27.77 4.65 -7.02
C LEU A 924 28.09 5.99 -7.66
N GLU A 925 29.06 6.72 -7.10
CA GLU A 925 29.51 8.03 -7.57
C GLU A 925 30.95 8.24 -7.08
N ALA A 926 31.78 8.93 -7.86
CA ALA A 926 33.14 9.28 -7.47
C ALA A 926 33.46 10.72 -7.87
N SER A 927 34.34 11.37 -7.12
CA SER A 927 34.94 12.64 -7.54
C SER A 927 35.96 12.42 -8.67
N ALA A 928 36.26 13.47 -9.42
CA ALA A 928 37.24 13.41 -10.51
C ALA A 928 38.66 13.04 -10.02
N GLY A 929 38.97 13.35 -8.75
CA GLY A 929 40.26 13.02 -8.12
C GLY A 929 40.38 11.58 -7.60
N PHE A 930 39.33 10.76 -7.69
CA PHE A 930 39.29 9.42 -7.07
C PHE A 930 40.03 8.35 -7.90
N VAL A 931 40.67 7.38 -7.22
CA VAL A 931 41.36 6.24 -7.85
C VAL A 931 40.86 4.92 -7.26
N PRO A 932 40.27 4.02 -8.07
CA PRO A 932 39.85 2.70 -7.60
C PRO A 932 41.00 1.88 -7.01
N SER A 933 40.72 1.03 -6.02
CA SER A 933 41.63 -0.02 -5.52
C SER A 933 40.87 -1.33 -5.37
N GLU A 934 41.57 -2.45 -5.57
CA GLU A 934 41.03 -3.80 -5.40
C GLU A 934 41.05 -4.26 -3.92
N GLN A 935 41.73 -3.55 -3.02
CA GLN A 935 41.93 -3.96 -1.61
C GLN A 935 40.79 -3.59 -0.66
N LEU A 936 39.56 -3.40 -1.15
CA LEU A 936 38.43 -2.94 -0.32
C LEU A 936 37.55 -4.09 0.23
N SER A 937 37.72 -5.31 -0.29
CA SER A 937 36.80 -6.42 -0.05
C SER A 937 36.72 -6.86 1.41
N SER A 938 37.84 -6.89 2.15
CA SER A 938 37.84 -7.27 3.58
C SER A 938 37.10 -6.25 4.46
N ARG A 939 37.32 -4.96 4.19
CA ARG A 939 36.66 -3.84 4.91
C ARG A 939 35.16 -3.83 4.67
N LEU A 940 34.73 -4.05 3.43
CA LEU A 940 33.31 -4.14 3.10
C LEU A 940 32.65 -5.36 3.76
N ALA A 941 33.32 -6.52 3.79
CA ALA A 941 32.81 -7.68 4.50
C ALA A 941 32.61 -7.39 6.00
N LEU A 942 33.52 -6.65 6.64
CA LEU A 942 33.36 -6.19 8.03
C LEU A 942 32.18 -5.22 8.21
N VAL A 943 31.97 -4.29 7.27
CA VAL A 943 30.78 -3.41 7.29
C VAL A 943 29.49 -4.21 7.15
N ARG A 944 29.47 -5.24 6.29
CA ARG A 944 28.32 -6.15 6.14
C ARG A 944 28.06 -6.95 7.43
N LEU A 945 29.11 -7.43 8.10
CA LEU A 945 28.98 -8.08 9.42
C LEU A 945 28.44 -7.11 10.48
N PHE A 946 28.92 -5.86 10.50
CA PHE A 946 28.38 -4.79 11.36
C PHE A 946 26.92 -4.44 11.01
N ASN A 947 26.54 -4.58 9.74
CA ASN A 947 25.16 -4.45 9.27
C ASN A 947 24.26 -5.65 9.65
N SER A 948 24.81 -6.63 10.37
CA SER A 948 24.15 -7.87 10.78
C SER A 948 23.65 -8.70 9.60
N GLU A 949 24.39 -8.70 8.49
CA GLU A 949 24.15 -9.62 7.38
C GLU A 949 24.57 -11.04 7.76
N MET A 950 23.87 -12.03 7.18
CA MET A 950 24.03 -13.45 7.53
C MET A 950 24.56 -14.31 6.36
N PHE A 951 24.36 -13.84 5.13
CA PHE A 951 24.69 -14.56 3.91
C PHE A 951 25.97 -13.99 3.30
N PHE A 952 27.05 -14.74 3.44
CA PHE A 952 28.38 -14.42 2.92
C PHE A 952 28.84 -15.52 1.95
N GLU A 953 29.56 -15.13 0.90
CA GLU A 953 30.28 -16.09 0.07
C GLU A 953 31.48 -16.67 0.84
N ASP A 954 31.92 -17.88 0.48
CA ASP A 954 33.06 -18.53 1.15
C ASP A 954 34.35 -17.69 1.08
N LYS A 955 34.53 -16.89 0.02
CA LYS A 955 35.64 -15.94 -0.10
C LYS A 955 35.57 -14.82 0.94
N GLU A 956 34.38 -14.28 1.17
CA GLU A 956 34.17 -13.19 2.13
C GLU A 956 34.32 -13.69 3.58
N LEU A 957 33.82 -14.89 3.86
CA LEU A 957 34.05 -15.56 5.15
C LEU A 957 35.53 -15.79 5.42
N ALA A 958 36.30 -16.20 4.42
CA ALA A 958 37.74 -16.37 4.57
C ALA A 958 38.47 -15.04 4.88
N LEU A 959 38.02 -13.92 4.29
CA LEU A 959 38.53 -12.59 4.61
C LEU A 959 38.17 -12.17 6.04
N LEU A 960 36.93 -12.38 6.45
CA LEU A 960 36.46 -12.09 7.82
C LEU A 960 37.20 -12.93 8.86
N GLU A 961 37.42 -14.21 8.60
CA GLU A 961 38.15 -15.10 9.50
C GLU A 961 39.63 -14.71 9.62
N ALA A 962 40.23 -14.19 8.55
CA ALA A 962 41.60 -13.67 8.59
C ALA A 962 41.71 -12.41 9.46
N GLU A 963 40.77 -11.48 9.35
CA GLU A 963 40.73 -10.24 10.14
C GLU A 963 40.41 -10.49 11.62
N LEU A 964 39.47 -11.42 11.90
CA LEU A 964 39.01 -11.69 13.26
C LEU A 964 39.82 -12.78 13.97
N ARG A 965 40.86 -13.33 13.36
CA ARG A 965 41.64 -14.49 13.86
C ARG A 965 42.02 -14.38 15.34
N GLU A 966 42.49 -13.21 15.77
CA GLU A 966 42.95 -12.94 17.14
C GLU A 966 41.80 -12.66 18.13
N VAL A 967 40.56 -12.53 17.66
CA VAL A 967 39.37 -12.29 18.49
C VAL A 967 38.77 -13.62 18.95
N PRO A 968 38.65 -13.87 20.27
CA PRO A 968 37.98 -15.06 20.80
C PRO A 968 36.56 -15.24 20.26
N LEU A 969 36.20 -16.48 19.88
CA LEU A 969 34.89 -16.80 19.29
C LEU A 969 33.69 -16.30 20.11
N HIS A 970 33.75 -16.44 21.44
CA HIS A 970 32.68 -15.99 22.34
C HIS A 970 32.48 -14.46 22.31
N LEU A 971 33.55 -13.69 22.12
CA LEU A 971 33.46 -12.22 21.99
C LEU A 971 32.88 -11.82 20.63
N ARG A 972 33.28 -12.53 19.55
CA ARG A 972 32.70 -12.32 18.22
C ARG A 972 31.19 -12.55 18.25
N GLN A 973 30.76 -13.66 18.87
CA GLN A 973 29.35 -14.01 19.01
C GLN A 973 28.57 -12.98 19.84
N THR A 974 29.07 -12.66 21.04
CA THR A 974 28.40 -11.68 21.93
C THR A 974 28.25 -10.32 21.26
N TRP A 975 29.29 -9.88 20.53
CA TRP A 975 29.25 -8.62 19.79
C TRP A 975 28.19 -8.63 18.68
N PHE A 976 28.11 -9.71 17.90
CA PHE A 976 27.13 -9.85 16.82
C PHE A 976 25.69 -9.96 17.34
N GLU A 977 25.46 -10.72 18.41
CA GLU A 977 24.16 -10.87 19.06
C GLU A 977 23.66 -9.52 19.64
N GLU A 978 24.54 -8.69 20.20
CA GLU A 978 24.19 -7.34 20.65
C GLU A 978 23.79 -6.42 19.48
N LEU A 979 24.47 -6.49 18.34
CA LEU A 979 24.06 -5.74 17.15
C LEU A 979 22.69 -6.19 16.63
N LEU A 980 22.46 -7.50 16.58
CA LEU A 980 21.19 -8.09 16.18
C LEU A 980 20.02 -7.62 17.05
N ARG A 981 20.25 -7.55 18.38
CA ARG A 981 19.26 -7.10 19.37
C ARG A 981 18.76 -5.67 19.12
N LEU A 982 19.59 -4.81 18.52
CA LEU A 982 19.31 -3.39 18.30
C LEU A 982 18.70 -3.09 16.92
N ARG A 983 18.37 -4.12 16.12
CA ARG A 983 17.76 -3.98 14.78
C ARG A 983 16.32 -4.52 14.76
N ARG A 984 15.46 -3.95 13.88
CA ARG A 984 13.97 -4.09 13.87
C ARG A 984 13.43 -5.52 13.60
N GLN A 985 14.25 -6.50 13.23
CA GLN A 985 13.74 -7.78 12.74
C GLN A 985 13.67 -8.86 13.83
N ARG A 986 12.45 -9.04 14.38
CA ARG A 986 12.07 -10.05 15.40
C ARG A 986 12.36 -11.53 15.00
N ALA A 987 12.82 -11.79 13.77
CA ALA A 987 13.14 -13.12 13.25
C ALA A 987 14.66 -13.45 13.22
N ARG A 988 15.55 -12.46 13.37
CA ARG A 988 17.01 -12.64 13.21
C ARG A 988 17.76 -13.26 14.41
N LEU A 989 17.07 -14.04 15.25
CA LEU A 989 17.73 -14.86 16.29
C LEU A 989 18.15 -16.24 15.76
N LEU A 990 17.80 -16.56 14.52
CA LEU A 990 18.18 -17.77 13.79
C LEU A 990 19.28 -17.40 12.79
N TRP A 991 20.49 -17.17 13.29
CA TRP A 991 21.68 -17.00 12.45
C TRP A 991 22.51 -18.28 12.38
N LEU A 992 22.20 -19.27 13.23
CA LEU A 992 22.97 -20.52 13.37
C LEU A 992 22.88 -21.44 12.14
N ASP A 993 21.82 -21.31 11.33
CA ASP A 993 21.61 -22.01 10.05
C ASP A 993 22.19 -21.26 8.84
N THR A 994 22.80 -20.09 9.05
CA THR A 994 23.30 -19.24 7.97
C THR A 994 24.82 -19.29 7.85
N PRO A 995 25.42 -18.91 6.70
CA PRO A 995 26.87 -18.94 6.51
C PRO A 995 27.68 -18.19 7.57
N VAL A 996 27.15 -17.11 8.15
CA VAL A 996 27.86 -16.33 9.21
C VAL A 996 28.15 -17.15 10.46
N ALA A 997 27.40 -18.23 10.72
CA ALA A 997 27.64 -19.11 11.86
C ALA A 997 29.06 -19.71 11.90
N LYS A 998 29.70 -19.87 10.73
CA LYS A 998 31.08 -20.33 10.61
C LYS A 998 32.08 -19.41 11.31
N LEU A 999 31.80 -18.10 11.41
CA LEU A 999 32.69 -17.11 12.07
C LEU A 999 32.71 -17.21 13.60
N PHE A 1000 31.71 -17.89 14.16
CA PHE A 1000 31.52 -18.05 15.60
C PHE A 1000 31.77 -19.50 16.06
N THR A 1001 32.06 -20.41 15.12
CA THR A 1001 32.20 -21.85 15.37
C THR A 1001 33.58 -22.35 14.97
N PRO A 1002 34.24 -23.22 15.77
CA PRO A 1002 35.52 -23.81 15.40
C PRO A 1002 35.47 -24.54 14.05
N GLN A 1003 36.52 -24.41 13.24
CA GLN A 1003 36.57 -24.95 11.87
C GLN A 1003 36.36 -26.47 11.79
N GLU A 1004 36.81 -27.20 12.82
CA GLU A 1004 36.63 -28.65 12.94
C GLU A 1004 35.15 -29.07 13.01
N GLN A 1005 34.28 -28.17 13.48
CA GLN A 1005 32.86 -28.41 13.72
C GLN A 1005 31.97 -27.90 12.58
N TRP A 1006 32.54 -27.39 11.49
CA TRP A 1006 31.76 -26.83 10.38
C TRP A 1006 30.87 -27.86 9.68
N LYS A 1007 31.29 -29.14 9.64
CA LYS A 1007 30.50 -30.25 9.07
C LYS A 1007 29.22 -30.53 9.86
N ASP A 1008 29.24 -30.18 11.14
CA ASP A 1008 28.18 -30.48 12.10
C ASP A 1008 27.26 -29.27 12.35
N LEU A 1009 27.52 -28.12 11.71
CA LEU A 1009 26.76 -26.87 11.90
C LEU A 1009 25.26 -27.05 11.68
N ARG A 1010 24.88 -27.77 10.62
CA ARG A 1010 23.47 -28.05 10.31
C ARG A 1010 22.81 -28.83 11.46
N SER A 1011 23.41 -29.94 11.87
CA SER A 1011 22.90 -30.77 12.96
C SER A 1011 22.84 -30.02 14.30
N ARG A 1012 23.82 -29.17 14.58
CA ARG A 1012 23.84 -28.30 15.78
C ARG A 1012 22.74 -27.25 15.75
N CYS A 1013 22.52 -26.61 14.59
CA CYS A 1013 21.43 -25.65 14.43
C CYS A 1013 20.07 -26.33 14.60
N LEU A 1014 19.91 -27.55 14.08
CA LEU A 1014 18.71 -28.34 14.27
C LEU A 1014 18.49 -28.68 15.75
N LEU A 1015 19.53 -29.04 16.51
CA LEU A 1015 19.43 -29.26 17.96
C LEU A 1015 19.04 -28.00 18.73
N GLU A 1016 19.62 -26.84 18.42
CA GLU A 1016 19.25 -25.57 19.06
C GLU A 1016 17.83 -25.13 18.69
N SER A 1017 17.41 -25.38 17.44
CA SER A 1017 16.04 -25.17 16.99
C SER A 1017 15.06 -26.09 17.71
N MET A 1018 15.43 -27.36 17.92
CA MET A 1018 14.67 -28.31 18.73
C MET A 1018 14.58 -27.86 20.18
N ARG A 1019 15.66 -27.42 20.79
CA ARG A 1019 15.67 -26.86 22.16
C ARG A 1019 14.69 -25.68 22.30
N ARG A 1020 14.70 -24.73 21.34
CA ARG A 1020 13.74 -23.61 21.33
C ARG A 1020 12.30 -24.06 21.12
N ALA A 1021 12.09 -25.05 20.24
CA ALA A 1021 10.78 -25.66 20.05
C ALA A 1021 10.27 -26.32 21.34
N LEU A 1022 11.14 -27.01 22.09
CA LEU A 1022 10.82 -27.63 23.38
C LEU A 1022 10.45 -26.59 24.45
N LEU A 1023 11.18 -25.47 24.53
CA LEU A 1023 10.86 -24.36 25.43
C LEU A 1023 9.46 -23.77 25.17
N SER A 1024 9.03 -23.74 23.90
CA SER A 1024 7.73 -23.20 23.47
C SER A 1024 6.64 -24.27 23.30
N PHE A 1025 6.96 -25.54 23.53
CA PHE A 1025 6.07 -26.69 23.37
C PHE A 1025 4.80 -26.55 24.20
N ARG A 1026 3.64 -26.91 23.63
CA ARG A 1026 2.33 -26.82 24.30
C ARG A 1026 1.65 -28.17 24.55
N GLY A 1027 2.32 -29.28 24.23
CA GLY A 1027 1.76 -30.63 24.39
C GLY A 1027 1.80 -31.17 25.83
N ALA A 1028 1.75 -32.50 25.94
CA ALA A 1028 1.73 -33.21 27.22
C ALA A 1028 3.09 -33.09 27.92
N LEU A 1029 3.10 -32.90 29.26
CA LEU A 1029 4.37 -32.76 29.98
C LEU A 1029 5.14 -34.09 29.98
N GLU A 1030 4.41 -35.19 29.88
CA GLU A 1030 4.90 -36.57 29.76
C GLU A 1030 5.81 -36.75 28.55
N ASP A 1031 5.57 -36.00 27.46
CA ASP A 1031 6.41 -36.06 26.27
C ASP A 1031 7.79 -35.40 26.51
N LEU A 1032 7.84 -34.32 27.29
CA LEU A 1032 9.09 -33.68 27.72
C LEU A 1032 9.81 -34.51 28.78
N GLU A 1033 9.08 -35.09 29.74
CA GLU A 1033 9.63 -35.97 30.77
C GLU A 1033 10.24 -37.24 30.16
N ALA A 1034 9.64 -37.76 29.08
CA ALA A 1034 10.19 -38.89 28.36
C ALA A 1034 11.56 -38.58 27.73
N LEU A 1035 11.84 -37.33 27.34
CA LEU A 1035 13.16 -36.92 26.83
C LEU A 1035 14.25 -36.90 27.91
N LEU A 1036 13.91 -37.09 29.19
CA LEU A 1036 14.87 -37.21 30.29
C LEU A 1036 15.28 -38.67 30.59
N GLN A 1037 14.92 -39.60 29.69
CA GLN A 1037 15.30 -41.01 29.77
C GLN A 1037 16.31 -41.38 28.67
N PRO A 1038 17.12 -42.45 28.83
CA PRO A 1038 17.97 -42.94 27.75
C PRO A 1038 17.14 -43.47 26.58
N HIS A 1039 17.52 -43.15 25.34
CA HIS A 1039 16.83 -43.62 24.14
C HIS A 1039 17.81 -44.22 23.14
N SER A 1040 17.35 -45.21 22.36
CA SER A 1040 18.05 -45.56 21.12
C SER A 1040 17.86 -44.44 20.09
N PRO A 1041 18.77 -44.28 19.12
CA PRO A 1041 18.62 -43.28 18.07
C PRO A 1041 17.29 -43.36 17.30
N ASP A 1042 16.75 -44.56 17.07
CA ASP A 1042 15.43 -44.76 16.43
C ASP A 1042 14.27 -44.31 17.32
N ALA A 1043 14.32 -44.66 18.62
CA ALA A 1043 13.29 -44.28 19.57
C ALA A 1043 13.25 -42.76 19.79
N LEU A 1044 14.43 -42.13 19.83
CA LEU A 1044 14.56 -40.68 19.95
C LEU A 1044 14.02 -39.97 18.70
N ARG A 1045 14.34 -40.45 17.50
CA ARG A 1045 13.77 -39.94 16.23
C ARG A 1045 12.25 -39.95 16.25
N GLY A 1046 11.64 -41.08 16.60
CA GLY A 1046 10.19 -41.22 16.67
C GLY A 1046 9.52 -40.37 17.75
N ARG A 1047 10.25 -39.95 18.80
CA ARG A 1047 9.75 -39.00 19.80
C ARG A 1047 9.88 -37.56 19.35
N LEU A 1048 11.04 -37.16 18.84
CA LEU A 1048 11.27 -35.80 18.36
C LEU A 1048 10.33 -35.42 17.20
N LEU A 1049 10.00 -36.37 16.31
CA LEU A 1049 9.00 -36.17 15.25
C LEU A 1049 7.57 -35.92 15.77
N ARG A 1050 7.25 -36.36 16.99
CA ARG A 1050 5.95 -36.10 17.62
C ARG A 1050 5.91 -34.77 18.37
N ILE A 1051 7.07 -34.28 18.80
CA ILE A 1051 7.19 -33.12 19.68
C ILE A 1051 7.52 -31.85 18.90
N ALA A 1052 8.16 -31.98 17.73
CA ALA A 1052 8.63 -30.86 16.95
C ALA A 1052 8.30 -30.99 15.45
N ASN A 1053 7.91 -29.87 14.81
CA ASN A 1053 7.61 -29.76 13.37
C ASN A 1053 8.89 -29.78 12.52
N PHE A 1054 9.70 -30.83 12.63
CA PHE A 1054 10.89 -31.03 11.79
C PHE A 1054 10.67 -32.19 10.83
N SER A 1055 11.34 -32.17 9.68
CA SER A 1055 11.28 -33.31 8.75
C SER A 1055 11.99 -34.53 9.33
N ALA A 1056 11.65 -35.73 8.85
CA ALA A 1056 12.36 -36.96 9.25
C ALA A 1056 13.87 -36.87 8.99
N SER A 1057 14.28 -36.17 7.93
CA SER A 1057 15.69 -35.92 7.63
C SER A 1057 16.34 -34.97 8.64
N ASP A 1058 15.63 -33.94 9.09
CA ASP A 1058 16.19 -32.98 10.04
C ASP A 1058 16.36 -33.62 11.43
N VAL A 1059 15.36 -34.41 11.86
CA VAL A 1059 15.47 -35.17 13.11
C VAL A 1059 16.60 -36.20 13.02
N GLN A 1060 16.78 -36.84 11.86
CA GLN A 1060 17.90 -37.74 11.61
C GLN A 1060 19.26 -37.04 11.81
N ASP A 1061 19.44 -35.91 11.14
CA ASP A 1061 20.70 -35.17 11.14
C ASP A 1061 21.05 -34.66 12.54
N ALA A 1062 20.06 -34.22 13.31
CA ALA A 1062 20.24 -33.79 14.70
C ALA A 1062 20.61 -34.96 15.63
N VAL A 1063 19.93 -36.11 15.52
CA VAL A 1063 20.18 -37.29 16.35
C VAL A 1063 21.54 -37.91 16.06
N ASN A 1064 22.00 -37.85 14.81
CA ASN A 1064 23.32 -38.35 14.40
C ASN A 1064 24.50 -37.62 15.08
N LEU A 1065 24.28 -36.41 15.60
CA LEU A 1065 25.31 -35.65 16.32
C LEU A 1065 25.48 -36.14 17.78
N LEU A 1066 24.49 -36.83 18.33
CA LEU A 1066 24.49 -37.22 19.74
C LEU A 1066 25.36 -38.47 19.93
N PRO A 1067 26.30 -38.46 20.90
CA PRO A 1067 27.17 -39.60 21.14
C PRO A 1067 26.34 -40.78 21.68
N VAL A 1068 26.50 -41.94 21.03
CA VAL A 1068 25.85 -43.19 21.43
C VAL A 1068 26.81 -43.97 22.33
N GLY A 1069 26.34 -44.37 23.52
CA GLY A 1069 27.10 -45.18 24.46
C GLY A 1069 27.40 -46.58 23.93
N ALA A 1070 28.30 -47.30 24.61
CA ALA A 1070 28.64 -48.68 24.26
C ALA A 1070 27.45 -49.66 24.37
N ASP A 1071 26.39 -49.26 25.06
CA ASP A 1071 25.10 -49.93 25.22
C ASP A 1071 24.11 -49.64 24.07
N GLY A 1072 24.50 -48.84 23.07
CA GLY A 1072 23.65 -48.47 21.93
C GLY A 1072 22.59 -47.40 22.25
N LEU A 1073 22.68 -46.77 23.43
CA LEU A 1073 21.74 -45.76 23.90
C LEU A 1073 22.41 -44.38 23.99
N ILE A 1074 21.62 -43.33 23.76
CA ILE A 1074 22.01 -41.95 24.07
C ILE A 1074 21.64 -41.72 25.54
N ALA A 1075 22.63 -41.38 26.35
CA ALA A 1075 22.43 -41.20 27.78
C ALA A 1075 21.53 -39.98 28.08
N ALA A 1076 20.72 -40.07 29.13
CA ALA A 1076 19.77 -39.02 29.50
C ALA A 1076 20.44 -37.66 29.76
N HIS A 1077 21.61 -37.64 30.40
CA HIS A 1077 22.34 -36.40 30.67
C HIS A 1077 22.83 -35.73 29.38
N THR A 1078 23.33 -36.51 28.42
CA THR A 1078 23.75 -36.02 27.10
C THR A 1078 22.56 -35.43 26.33
N LEU A 1079 21.41 -36.09 26.43
CA LEU A 1079 20.19 -35.64 25.78
C LEU A 1079 19.66 -34.34 26.40
N ASP A 1080 19.73 -34.22 27.73
CA ASP A 1080 19.35 -33.00 28.44
C ASP A 1080 20.35 -31.85 28.22
N GLU A 1081 21.65 -32.11 28.10
CA GLU A 1081 22.63 -31.09 27.70
C GLU A 1081 22.36 -30.56 26.28
N ALA A 1082 22.01 -31.45 25.34
CA ALA A 1082 21.77 -31.08 23.96
C ALA A 1082 20.43 -30.38 23.72
N LEU A 1083 19.35 -30.81 24.38
CA LEU A 1083 17.99 -30.34 24.13
C LEU A 1083 17.43 -29.44 25.25
N GLN A 1084 18.09 -29.41 26.41
CA GLN A 1084 17.63 -28.74 27.64
C GLN A 1084 16.18 -29.06 27.99
N ALA A 1085 15.82 -30.35 27.90
CA ALA A 1085 14.48 -30.84 28.17
C ALA A 1085 14.05 -30.53 29.62
N SER A 1086 14.97 -30.57 30.58
CA SER A 1086 14.74 -30.26 31.99
C SER A 1086 14.40 -28.77 32.19
N ALA A 1087 15.14 -27.88 31.53
CA ALA A 1087 14.85 -26.44 31.56
C ALA A 1087 13.52 -26.12 30.88
N ALA A 1088 13.23 -26.76 29.75
CA ALA A 1088 11.93 -26.63 29.06
C ALA A 1088 10.77 -27.13 29.92
N LEU A 1089 10.93 -28.28 30.57
CA LEU A 1089 9.94 -28.84 31.50
C LEU A 1089 9.71 -27.90 32.69
N GLY A 1090 10.78 -27.35 33.27
CA GLY A 1090 10.72 -26.37 34.35
C GLY A 1090 9.98 -25.10 33.94
N ALA A 1091 10.35 -24.50 32.81
CA ALA A 1091 9.69 -23.31 32.27
C ALA A 1091 8.19 -23.54 31.98
N GLN A 1092 7.82 -24.73 31.49
CA GLN A 1092 6.42 -25.08 31.24
C GLN A 1092 5.64 -25.32 32.54
N ARG A 1093 6.25 -25.96 33.55
CA ARG A 1093 5.65 -26.10 34.90
C ARG A 1093 5.43 -24.74 35.55
N GLU A 1094 6.42 -23.86 35.49
CA GLU A 1094 6.33 -22.49 36.00
C GLU A 1094 5.23 -21.70 35.27
N LYS A 1095 5.20 -21.76 33.93
CA LYS A 1095 4.18 -21.09 33.13
C LYS A 1095 2.77 -21.61 33.42
N ARG A 1096 2.57 -22.92 33.57
CA ARG A 1096 1.28 -23.51 33.98
C ARG A 1096 0.92 -23.12 35.41
N GLY A 1097 1.89 -23.06 36.31
CA GLY A 1097 1.72 -22.58 37.69
C GLY A 1097 1.34 -21.10 37.75
N LEU A 1098 1.99 -20.25 36.96
CA LEU A 1098 1.69 -18.81 36.86
C LEU A 1098 0.31 -18.58 36.24
N GLN A 1099 -0.09 -19.39 35.25
CA GLN A 1099 -1.43 -19.37 34.66
C GLN A 1099 -2.49 -19.82 35.67
N ALA A 1100 -2.23 -20.86 36.45
CA ALA A 1100 -3.11 -21.31 37.52
C ALA A 1100 -3.22 -20.26 38.64
N ALA A 1101 -2.12 -19.63 39.03
CA ALA A 1101 -2.10 -18.54 39.99
C ALA A 1101 -2.83 -17.30 39.49
N LYS A 1102 -2.66 -16.91 38.22
CA LYS A 1102 -3.42 -15.81 37.59
C LYS A 1102 -4.89 -16.12 37.48
N ARG A 1103 -5.29 -17.37 37.20
CA ARG A 1103 -6.69 -17.80 37.22
C ARG A 1103 -7.27 -17.75 38.63
N ALA A 1104 -6.56 -18.29 39.62
CA ALA A 1104 -6.96 -18.23 41.02
C ALA A 1104 -7.05 -16.78 41.53
N GLN A 1105 -6.14 -15.91 41.10
CA GLN A 1105 -6.17 -14.47 41.41
C GLN A 1105 -7.34 -13.78 40.70
N ALA A 1106 -7.61 -14.08 39.43
CA ALA A 1106 -8.75 -13.53 38.70
C ALA A 1106 -10.08 -14.00 39.31
N ASP A 1107 -10.18 -15.28 39.68
CA ASP A 1107 -11.33 -15.87 40.35
C ASP A 1107 -11.52 -15.25 41.75
N ALA A 1108 -10.43 -15.02 42.49
CA ALA A 1108 -10.45 -14.35 43.80
C ALA A 1108 -10.82 -12.86 43.68
N GLU A 1109 -10.28 -12.13 42.70
CA GLU A 1109 -10.62 -10.73 42.41
C GLU A 1109 -12.06 -10.59 41.92
N GLN A 1110 -12.58 -11.58 41.19
CA GLN A 1110 -13.97 -11.63 40.75
C GLN A 1110 -14.92 -11.93 41.92
N LEU A 1111 -14.53 -12.79 42.87
CA LEU A 1111 -15.25 -13.03 44.13
C LEU A 1111 -15.20 -11.81 45.06
N GLU A 1112 -14.06 -11.13 45.16
CA GLU A 1112 -13.85 -9.96 46.02
C GLU A 1112 -14.57 -8.71 45.46
N ARG A 1113 -14.61 -8.52 44.13
CA ARG A 1113 -15.42 -7.49 43.47
C ARG A 1113 -16.92 -7.71 43.63
N ALA A 1114 -17.38 -8.97 43.73
CA ALA A 1114 -18.79 -9.28 43.96
C ALA A 1114 -19.27 -8.97 45.39
N GLN A 1115 -18.36 -8.79 46.37
CA GLN A 1115 -18.70 -8.63 47.79
C GLN A 1115 -18.56 -7.21 48.35
N ARG A 1116 -18.20 -6.21 47.53
CA ARG A 1116 -17.88 -4.84 48.00
C ARG A 1116 -18.73 -3.76 47.33
N VAL A 1117 -20.04 -3.82 47.54
CA VAL A 1117 -21.01 -2.78 47.15
C VAL A 1117 -21.85 -2.35 48.35
N TRP A 1118 -22.08 -1.04 48.50
CA TRP A 1118 -23.05 -0.50 49.46
C TRP A 1118 -24.19 0.20 48.72
N SER A 1119 -25.42 0.00 49.19
CA SER A 1119 -26.60 0.64 48.62
C SER A 1119 -26.78 2.03 49.21
N CYS A 1120 -26.90 3.05 48.36
CA CYS A 1120 -27.18 4.40 48.80
C CYS A 1120 -28.55 4.49 49.47
N GLN A 1121 -28.60 4.94 50.73
CA GLN A 1121 -29.86 5.09 51.46
C GLN A 1121 -30.80 6.16 50.88
N ASN A 1122 -30.29 7.07 50.03
CA ASN A 1122 -31.07 8.14 49.43
C ASN A 1122 -31.66 7.78 48.07
N CYS A 1123 -30.88 7.13 47.18
CA CYS A 1123 -31.32 6.83 45.81
C CYS A 1123 -31.23 5.35 45.41
N SER A 1124 -30.91 4.47 46.37
CA SER A 1124 -30.83 3.00 46.20
C SER A 1124 -29.78 2.50 45.20
N PHE A 1125 -28.92 3.38 44.69
CA PHE A 1125 -27.86 3.03 43.76
C PHE A 1125 -26.75 2.25 44.47
N MET A 1126 -26.26 1.16 43.86
CA MET A 1126 -25.17 0.35 44.41
C MET A 1126 -23.82 0.97 44.07
N ASN A 1127 -23.12 1.44 45.08
CA ASN A 1127 -21.81 2.07 44.96
C ASN A 1127 -20.71 1.11 45.36
N SER A 1128 -19.54 1.23 44.74
CA SER A 1128 -18.34 0.51 45.16
C SER A 1128 -18.02 0.81 46.63
N ALA A 1129 -17.56 -0.18 47.40
CA ALA A 1129 -17.10 0.04 48.78
C ALA A 1129 -15.86 0.95 48.87
N LEU A 1130 -15.18 1.22 47.75
CA LEU A 1130 -14.09 2.19 47.67
C LEU A 1130 -14.58 3.64 47.51
N SER A 1131 -15.84 3.83 47.16
CA SER A 1131 -16.46 5.15 47.03
C SER A 1131 -17.15 5.53 48.33
N SER A 1132 -16.61 6.53 49.03
CA SER A 1132 -17.23 7.08 50.25
C SER A 1132 -18.53 7.85 49.97
N THR A 1133 -18.74 8.27 48.71
CA THR A 1133 -19.91 9.00 48.23
C THR A 1133 -20.62 8.27 47.11
N CYS A 1134 -21.94 8.45 47.01
CA CYS A 1134 -22.74 7.84 45.97
C CYS A 1134 -22.50 8.51 44.61
N ALA A 1135 -22.22 7.72 43.58
CA ALA A 1135 -21.93 8.21 42.23
C ALA A 1135 -23.10 8.93 41.53
N ILE A 1136 -24.33 8.79 42.04
CA ILE A 1136 -25.53 9.41 41.46
C ILE A 1136 -25.95 10.68 42.20
N CYS A 1137 -25.83 10.73 43.52
CA CYS A 1137 -26.38 11.83 44.32
C CYS A 1137 -25.36 12.54 45.21
N ASP A 1138 -24.09 12.14 45.18
CA ASP A 1138 -22.98 12.70 45.97
C ASP A 1138 -23.17 12.64 47.51
N PHE A 1139 -24.14 11.84 47.99
CA PHE A 1139 -24.32 11.59 49.42
C PHE A 1139 -23.31 10.57 49.93
N GLY A 1140 -22.72 10.84 51.09
CA GLY A 1140 -21.84 9.90 51.78
C GLY A 1140 -22.58 8.64 52.22
N TRP A 1141 -21.82 7.57 52.46
CA TRP A 1141 -22.33 6.32 53.08
C TRP A 1141 -22.99 6.51 54.46
N THR A 1142 -22.77 7.65 55.11
CA THR A 1142 -23.38 8.10 56.38
C THR A 1142 -24.71 8.83 56.19
N GLY A 1143 -25.13 9.10 54.94
CA GLY A 1143 -26.32 9.90 54.65
C GLY A 1143 -26.13 11.41 54.77
N GLN A 1144 -24.89 11.89 54.95
CA GLN A 1144 -24.56 13.32 54.95
C GLN A 1144 -23.79 13.72 53.69
N ARG A 1145 -23.92 15.00 53.29
CA ARG A 1145 -23.23 15.55 52.11
C ARG A 1145 -21.79 15.90 52.49
N GLU A 1146 -20.87 15.01 52.15
CA GLU A 1146 -19.44 15.19 52.36
C GLU A 1146 -18.78 15.84 51.12
N CYS A 1147 -17.69 16.58 51.30
CA CYS A 1147 -16.98 17.19 50.18
C CYS A 1147 -16.23 16.10 49.37
N PRO A 1148 -16.47 15.95 48.06
CA PRO A 1148 -15.78 14.98 47.22
C PRO A 1148 -14.25 15.14 47.26
N SER A 1149 -13.50 14.04 47.10
CA SER A 1149 -12.04 14.02 47.27
C SER A 1149 -11.27 14.86 46.24
N ASP A 1150 -11.86 15.12 45.08
CA ASP A 1150 -11.35 15.96 43.99
C ASP A 1150 -11.79 17.43 44.10
N LYS A 1151 -12.61 17.76 45.11
CA LYS A 1151 -13.14 19.11 45.36
C LYS A 1151 -12.75 19.59 46.77
N TRP A 1152 -12.91 20.87 47.01
CA TRP A 1152 -12.80 21.50 48.32
C TRP A 1152 -14.04 22.34 48.60
N ALA A 1153 -14.48 22.35 49.85
CA ALA A 1153 -15.65 23.09 50.27
C ALA A 1153 -15.28 24.51 50.69
N CYS A 1154 -16.00 25.50 50.16
CA CYS A 1154 -15.91 26.86 50.65
C CYS A 1154 -16.58 26.94 52.04
N THR A 1155 -15.80 26.80 53.11
CA THR A 1155 -16.34 26.54 54.46
C THR A 1155 -17.05 27.75 55.05
N ALA A 1156 -18.28 27.56 55.55
CA ALA A 1156 -19.05 28.60 56.23
C ALA A 1156 -18.37 29.10 57.52
N SER A 1157 -17.59 28.24 58.21
CA SER A 1157 -16.84 28.60 59.42
C SER A 1157 -15.77 29.66 59.18
N THR A 1158 -15.29 29.81 57.95
CA THR A 1158 -14.37 30.89 57.56
C THR A 1158 -15.11 32.04 56.86
N GLY A 1159 -16.43 31.98 56.70
CA GLY A 1159 -17.27 32.95 55.98
C GLY A 1159 -17.51 32.64 54.49
N GLY A 1160 -17.28 31.39 54.07
CA GLY A 1160 -17.52 30.89 52.71
C GLY A 1160 -18.95 30.42 52.43
N CYS A 1161 -19.29 30.23 51.15
CA CYS A 1161 -20.67 29.97 50.68
C CYS A 1161 -21.08 28.49 50.59
N THR A 1162 -20.35 27.57 51.20
CA THR A 1162 -20.59 26.10 51.22
C THR A 1162 -20.55 25.39 49.86
N PHE A 1163 -20.14 26.08 48.79
CA PHE A 1163 -20.03 25.50 47.46
C PHE A 1163 -18.79 24.60 47.34
N PHE A 1164 -18.90 23.49 46.59
CA PHE A 1164 -17.78 22.58 46.31
C PHE A 1164 -17.06 22.99 45.03
N ASN A 1165 -15.82 23.44 45.15
CA ASN A 1165 -15.00 23.87 44.03
C ASN A 1165 -13.95 22.77 43.71
N PRO A 1166 -13.64 22.49 42.44
CA PRO A 1166 -12.52 21.64 42.05
C PRO A 1166 -11.22 22.00 42.77
N LYS A 1167 -10.40 21.00 43.13
CA LYS A 1167 -9.05 21.23 43.70
C LYS A 1167 -8.10 21.98 42.76
N SER A 1168 -8.40 22.05 41.46
CA SER A 1168 -7.67 22.86 40.48
C SER A 1168 -7.93 24.36 40.58
N LEU A 1169 -8.99 24.78 41.29
CA LEU A 1169 -9.33 26.19 41.47
C LEU A 1169 -8.89 26.70 42.83
N PHE A 1170 -8.13 27.81 42.83
CA PHE A 1170 -7.61 28.46 44.03
C PHE A 1170 -8.62 29.36 44.73
N TYR A 1171 -9.63 29.84 44.01
CA TYR A 1171 -10.69 30.70 44.53
C TYR A 1171 -12.05 30.07 44.31
N CYS A 1172 -12.97 30.28 45.23
CA CYS A 1172 -14.35 29.83 45.08
C CYS A 1172 -15.03 30.62 43.96
N GLU A 1173 -15.63 29.93 42.99
CA GLU A 1173 -16.28 30.57 41.83
C GLU A 1173 -17.48 31.45 42.21
N VAL A 1174 -18.11 31.16 43.35
CA VAL A 1174 -19.34 31.85 43.79
C VAL A 1174 -19.03 33.11 44.61
N CYS A 1175 -18.02 33.07 45.49
CA CYS A 1175 -17.74 34.15 46.43
C CYS A 1175 -16.32 34.72 46.35
N GLY A 1176 -15.48 34.22 45.43
CA GLY A 1176 -14.12 34.71 45.20
C GLY A 1176 -13.11 34.45 46.32
N ARG A 1177 -13.48 33.68 47.35
CA ARG A 1177 -12.59 33.42 48.49
C ARG A 1177 -11.57 32.35 48.20
N GLY A 1178 -10.33 32.58 48.66
CA GLY A 1178 -9.23 31.64 48.52
C GLY A 1178 -9.48 30.32 49.25
N ARG A 1179 -8.90 29.25 48.71
CA ARG A 1179 -8.98 27.91 49.25
C ARG A 1179 -8.39 27.87 50.69
N PRO A 1180 -9.06 27.27 51.67
CA PRO A 1180 -8.65 27.34 53.09
C PRO A 1180 -7.25 26.79 53.40
N ASP A 1181 -6.76 25.82 52.62
CA ASP A 1181 -5.44 25.19 52.78
C ASP A 1181 -4.29 26.02 52.18
N LEU A 1182 -4.60 27.10 51.44
CA LEU A 1182 -3.63 28.00 50.82
C LEU A 1182 -3.52 29.36 51.54
N ALA A 1183 -4.33 29.61 52.58
CA ALA A 1183 -4.36 30.88 53.31
C ALA A 1183 -3.05 31.22 54.08
N SER A 1184 -2.11 30.28 54.19
CA SER A 1184 -0.80 30.45 54.83
C SER A 1184 0.35 30.71 53.86
N MET A 1185 0.13 30.67 52.54
CA MET A 1185 1.13 31.03 51.54
C MET A 1185 0.74 32.35 50.87
N ALA A 1186 1.38 33.43 51.28
CA ALA A 1186 1.37 34.68 50.54
C ALA A 1186 2.11 34.47 49.21
N PHE A 1187 1.42 34.64 48.09
CA PHE A 1187 2.04 34.86 46.77
C PHE A 1187 2.41 36.32 46.60
#